data_AF-A0A1B7XSC0-F1
#
_entry.id   AF-A0A1B7XSC0-F1
#
_cell.length_a   1.000
_cell.length_b   1.000
_cell.length_c   1.000
_cell.angle_alpha   90.00
_cell.angle_beta   90.00
_cell.angle_gamma   90.00
#
_symmetry.space_group_name_H-M   'P 1'
#
loop_
_entity.id
_entity.type
_entity.pdbx_description
1 polymer ?
#
loop_
_entity_poly.entity_id
_entity_poly.type
_entity_poly.pdbx_seq_one_letter_code
_entity_poly.pdbx_strand_id
1 'polypeptide(L)'
;MVLLSKSASTIAVCILAALAVAQQGGPPRPPGRGPLGPSPPGPPARGPPTWGPPARGPPPPGPPPPGPPGRGSPAPAPNPVSQAPASQRSSSRLSSPTAQFSLQPASTSAPQRPATTTSSLRSSVAAVSSSSSSISSGQAQTSPSPSGPYAITGLKTGIDSTSGQRPLRKNINDLQASGAQWDLYILGLAAMQRDKSEDDKLSYFQISGIHGRPFIPWNGVQAVPSGSGGGYCPHGNVQFPMWHRPYIALFEQVLGGHIQAIAANYTGSRAQEYKTAADNWRAPYWDWAADGGARLPPVTTQATITVNGPGGQVQLPNPLLGYKWQRFPLNTASNYFPRSGDRNCWAWPQTTRWPNANGNNRPSLANQELSQDDLKAITYNVFTTATNFETMASTGSTGNSFEAVHNSVHAAIYAVMAYVEYAAFDPLFMLHHANIDRLIAMWQAIHYNDRVQTQTLPSNALFATAANTPITADSPLKPFYRDTSGNFHTGRTASDIKTFGYSYPEITDWNQSPDALARQVTVSVNRLYGPGGTNAKLKARHNRRHSGYAAHKEYTALVDLERSELPLPCSVSLYVNGEFAGKISVMSMPASGIMHSTVPLNKALEKLGKSMDIPESQVNNGSPATNGTGAQQPAVSSEDEEIILQKQLSVEIKSIDGTIFPVSSAPSLKIKVELQQVVTPGSEDSLPTITPITTGPLAKPVEHSTSY
;
A
#
# COMPACT_ATOMS: atom_id res chain seq x y z
N MET A 1 -47.66 0.14 -18.06
CA MET A 1 -48.67 -0.82 -18.53
C MET A 1 -49.05 -0.39 -19.94
N VAL A 2 -49.08 -1.35 -20.88
CA VAL A 2 -49.25 -1.23 -22.33
C VAL A 2 -47.96 -0.98 -23.14
N LEU A 3 -47.68 -1.96 -24.01
CA LEU A 3 -46.70 -2.04 -25.12
C LEU A 3 -45.27 -2.54 -24.83
N LEU A 4 -45.18 -3.80 -24.39
CA LEU A 4 -44.05 -4.69 -24.68
C LEU A 4 -44.62 -6.02 -25.20
N SER A 5 -44.79 -6.12 -26.53
CA SER A 5 -45.03 -7.40 -27.23
C SER A 5 -44.83 -7.20 -28.72
N LYS A 6 -43.70 -7.73 -29.24
CA LYS A 6 -43.38 -8.13 -30.63
C LYS A 6 -41.85 -8.12 -30.76
N SER A 7 -41.11 -9.15 -31.16
CA SER A 7 -41.36 -10.55 -31.45
C SER A 7 -39.98 -11.21 -31.47
N ALA A 8 -39.74 -12.16 -30.57
CA ALA A 8 -38.76 -13.21 -30.79
C ALA A 8 -39.34 -14.13 -31.87
N SER A 9 -38.69 -14.25 -33.03
CA SER A 9 -38.77 -15.40 -33.95
C SER A 9 -38.10 -15.08 -35.29
N THR A 10 -36.76 -15.13 -35.36
CA THR A 10 -36.09 -15.49 -36.63
C THR A 10 -34.72 -16.11 -36.34
N ILE A 11 -34.58 -17.38 -36.76
CA ILE A 11 -33.33 -18.11 -37.03
C ILE A 11 -32.70 -18.84 -35.83
N ALA A 12 -33.45 -19.84 -35.36
CA ALA A 12 -32.90 -21.17 -35.08
C ALA A 12 -33.05 -22.04 -36.34
N VAL A 13 -32.18 -21.84 -37.34
CA VAL A 13 -31.94 -22.78 -38.45
C VAL A 13 -30.50 -22.56 -38.90
N CYS A 14 -29.56 -23.33 -38.35
CA CYS A 14 -28.23 -23.63 -38.93
C CYS A 14 -27.42 -24.60 -38.05
N ILE A 15 -28.07 -25.58 -37.41
CA ILE A 15 -27.38 -26.74 -36.83
C ILE A 15 -28.24 -27.97 -37.17
N LEU A 16 -27.68 -28.86 -38.01
CA LEU A 16 -28.12 -30.19 -38.46
C LEU A 16 -28.41 -30.32 -39.96
N ALA A 17 -27.35 -30.30 -40.77
CA ALA A 17 -27.22 -31.12 -41.97
C ALA A 17 -25.74 -31.19 -42.40
N ALA A 18 -24.98 -32.14 -41.84
CA ALA A 18 -23.86 -32.84 -42.49
C ALA A 18 -23.14 -33.77 -41.50
N LEU A 19 -23.81 -34.88 -41.16
CA LEU A 19 -23.17 -36.10 -40.69
C LEU A 19 -23.34 -37.12 -41.81
N ALA A 20 -22.27 -37.37 -42.58
CA ALA A 20 -22.00 -38.64 -43.26
C ALA A 20 -20.62 -38.53 -43.94
N VAL A 21 -19.61 -39.19 -43.36
CA VAL A 21 -18.76 -40.19 -44.02
C VAL A 21 -17.91 -40.87 -42.92
N ALA A 22 -18.24 -42.15 -42.72
CA ALA A 22 -17.50 -43.31 -42.19
C ALA A 22 -16.11 -43.09 -41.55
N GLN A 23 -15.88 -43.42 -40.27
CA GLN A 23 -15.57 -44.78 -39.74
C GLN A 23 -14.69 -45.67 -40.64
N GLN A 24 -13.45 -45.93 -40.21
CA GLN A 24 -12.86 -47.28 -40.02
C GLN A 24 -11.40 -47.21 -39.54
N GLY A 25 -11.00 -48.13 -38.64
CA GLY A 25 -9.60 -48.55 -38.48
C GLY A 25 -9.04 -48.57 -37.05
N GLY A 26 -9.35 -49.63 -36.28
CA GLY A 26 -8.65 -49.99 -35.04
C GLY A 26 -7.29 -50.68 -35.29
N PRO A 27 -6.48 -50.94 -34.24
CA PRO A 27 -5.07 -51.33 -34.37
C PRO A 27 -4.89 -52.85 -34.54
N PRO A 28 -3.80 -53.33 -35.19
CA PRO A 28 -3.50 -54.75 -35.26
C PRO A 28 -2.61 -55.22 -34.09
N ARG A 29 -2.81 -56.48 -33.70
CA ARG A 29 -1.98 -57.30 -32.80
C ARG A 29 -1.52 -58.56 -33.58
N PRO A 30 -0.64 -59.41 -33.01
CA PRO A 30 0.73 -59.71 -33.44
C PRO A 30 0.89 -61.01 -34.26
N PRO A 31 2.13 -61.47 -34.55
CA PRO A 31 2.42 -62.89 -34.69
C PRO A 31 3.44 -63.45 -33.67
N GLY A 32 3.20 -64.69 -33.20
CA GLY A 32 4.18 -65.57 -32.53
C GLY A 32 5.15 -66.22 -33.54
N ARG A 33 6.14 -67.07 -33.23
CA ARG A 33 6.37 -68.09 -32.18
C ARG A 33 7.90 -68.39 -32.05
N GLY A 34 8.36 -68.69 -30.82
CA GLY A 34 9.31 -69.77 -30.41
C GLY A 34 10.78 -69.84 -30.91
N PRO A 35 11.60 -70.83 -30.44
CA PRO A 35 11.90 -71.17 -29.04
C PRO A 35 13.40 -71.57 -28.76
N LEU A 36 13.73 -71.86 -27.48
CA LEU A 36 14.85 -72.69 -26.91
C LEU A 36 16.31 -72.12 -26.88
N GLY A 37 16.91 -71.96 -25.70
CA GLY A 37 17.99 -72.84 -25.21
C GLY A 37 19.09 -72.11 -24.40
N PRO A 38 20.05 -72.80 -23.73
CA PRO A 38 20.28 -72.73 -22.26
C PRO A 38 21.53 -71.95 -21.76
N SER A 39 21.56 -71.67 -20.44
CA SER A 39 22.72 -71.18 -19.65
C SER A 39 23.86 -72.21 -19.51
N PRO A 40 25.13 -71.80 -19.23
CA PRO A 40 25.76 -71.95 -17.89
C PRO A 40 26.90 -70.91 -17.59
N PRO A 41 27.88 -71.11 -16.66
CA PRO A 41 27.88 -70.81 -15.20
C PRO A 41 28.97 -69.77 -14.74
N GLY A 42 29.02 -69.43 -13.42
CA GLY A 42 30.02 -68.53 -12.74
C GLY A 42 31.47 -69.10 -12.68
N PRO A 43 32.48 -68.62 -11.87
CA PRO A 43 32.51 -67.92 -10.55
C PRO A 43 33.68 -66.86 -10.41
N PRO A 44 34.43 -66.65 -9.27
CA PRO A 44 34.10 -66.12 -7.93
C PRO A 44 34.91 -64.84 -7.47
N ALA A 45 34.50 -64.36 -6.28
CA ALA A 45 35.05 -63.43 -5.27
C ALA A 45 36.52 -62.92 -5.30
N ARG A 46 36.74 -61.70 -4.77
CA ARG A 46 37.90 -61.30 -3.94
C ARG A 46 37.59 -60.08 -3.04
N GLY A 47 38.09 -60.14 -1.80
CA GLY A 47 37.85 -59.22 -0.68
C GLY A 47 38.77 -57.98 -0.62
N PRO A 48 38.82 -57.29 0.54
CA PRO A 48 39.17 -55.87 0.68
C PRO A 48 40.64 -55.60 1.08
N PRO A 49 41.05 -54.32 1.18
CA PRO A 49 41.80 -53.94 2.37
C PRO A 49 41.49 -52.56 2.96
N THR A 50 41.66 -52.51 4.28
CA THR A 50 41.71 -51.39 5.25
C THR A 50 43.08 -50.67 5.26
N TRP A 51 43.24 -49.69 6.19
CA TRP A 51 44.41 -48.93 6.71
C TRP A 51 44.24 -47.42 6.44
N GLY A 52 44.43 -46.42 7.31
CA GLY A 52 44.99 -46.18 8.66
C GLY A 52 45.17 -44.63 8.83
N PRO A 53 45.42 -44.05 10.02
CA PRO A 53 45.07 -42.66 10.39
C PRO A 53 46.19 -41.58 10.23
N PRO A 54 45.93 -40.27 10.46
CA PRO A 54 46.63 -39.14 9.82
C PRO A 54 47.71 -38.44 10.68
N ALA A 55 48.59 -37.68 10.03
CA ALA A 55 49.63 -36.84 10.63
C ALA A 55 49.19 -35.37 10.84
N ARG A 56 49.65 -34.75 11.94
CA ARG A 56 49.38 -33.37 12.40
C ARG A 56 50.28 -32.33 11.73
N GLY A 57 49.75 -31.14 11.45
CA GLY A 57 50.51 -29.94 11.03
C GLY A 57 50.81 -28.97 12.19
N PRO A 58 51.77 -28.02 12.01
CA PRO A 58 52.31 -27.16 13.09
C PRO A 58 51.53 -25.85 13.33
N PRO A 59 51.75 -25.16 14.48
CA PRO A 59 50.99 -23.96 14.90
C PRO A 59 51.59 -22.60 14.44
N PRO A 60 50.84 -21.48 14.54
CA PRO A 60 51.20 -20.17 13.96
C PRO A 60 52.08 -19.27 14.87
N PRO A 61 52.76 -18.25 14.30
CA PRO A 61 53.64 -17.34 15.04
C PRO A 61 52.91 -16.14 15.69
N GLY A 62 53.46 -15.64 16.80
CA GLY A 62 52.91 -14.56 17.63
C GLY A 62 53.24 -13.12 17.20
N PRO A 63 52.75 -12.09 17.93
CA PRO A 63 52.74 -10.70 17.48
C PRO A 63 53.95 -9.85 17.98
N PRO A 64 54.32 -8.75 17.27
CA PRO A 64 55.36 -7.80 17.70
C PRO A 64 54.83 -6.57 18.50
N PRO A 65 55.71 -5.79 19.18
CA PRO A 65 55.37 -4.83 20.25
C PRO A 65 55.02 -3.40 19.79
N PRO A 66 54.52 -2.50 20.68
CA PRO A 66 53.93 -1.21 20.29
C PRO A 66 54.93 -0.04 20.20
N GLY A 67 54.66 0.91 19.27
CA GLY A 67 55.36 2.18 19.09
C GLY A 67 54.44 3.42 19.29
N PRO A 68 55.01 4.65 19.41
CA PRO A 68 54.44 5.81 20.13
C PRO A 68 53.50 6.74 19.30
N PRO A 69 52.81 7.72 19.92
CA PRO A 69 51.66 8.41 19.30
C PRO A 69 52.07 9.64 18.48
N GLY A 70 51.51 9.77 17.28
CA GLY A 70 51.73 10.88 16.34
C GLY A 70 50.43 11.41 15.74
N ARG A 71 50.36 12.74 15.64
CA ARG A 71 49.20 13.60 15.39
C ARG A 71 48.51 13.41 14.04
N GLY A 72 47.20 13.68 14.03
CA GLY A 72 46.31 13.54 12.88
C GLY A 72 46.32 14.69 11.87
N SER A 73 45.95 14.34 10.65
CA SER A 73 45.28 15.15 9.61
C SER A 73 44.74 14.20 8.53
N PRO A 74 43.70 14.60 7.77
CA PRO A 74 42.58 13.73 7.39
C PRO A 74 42.78 12.86 6.14
N ALA A 75 42.06 11.74 6.11
CA ALA A 75 42.12 10.71 5.07
C ALA A 75 41.43 11.11 3.75
N PRO A 76 41.97 10.66 2.59
CA PRO A 76 41.35 10.84 1.27
C PRO A 76 40.28 9.79 0.96
N ALA A 77 39.29 10.19 0.15
CA ALA A 77 38.14 9.40 -0.29
C ALA A 77 38.53 8.16 -1.14
N PRO A 78 37.74 7.06 -1.08
CA PRO A 78 38.01 5.86 -1.87
C PRO A 78 37.58 6.00 -3.34
N ASN A 79 38.45 5.52 -4.23
CA ASN A 79 38.21 5.39 -5.68
C ASN A 79 37.19 4.26 -6.00
N PRO A 80 36.41 4.40 -7.08
CA PRO A 80 35.42 3.41 -7.51
C PRO A 80 36.05 2.22 -8.24
N VAL A 81 35.55 1.01 -7.97
CA VAL A 81 35.95 -0.24 -8.62
C VAL A 81 35.18 -0.44 -9.92
N SER A 82 35.92 -0.69 -10.99
CA SER A 82 35.43 -0.96 -12.36
C SER A 82 34.67 -2.28 -12.47
N GLN A 83 33.52 -2.25 -13.14
CA GLN A 83 32.81 -3.44 -13.61
C GLN A 83 33.42 -3.95 -14.92
N ALA A 84 33.58 -5.28 -15.04
CA ALA A 84 33.89 -5.98 -16.28
C ALA A 84 32.68 -6.85 -16.70
N PRO A 85 32.52 -7.16 -18.01
CA PRO A 85 31.22 -7.40 -18.62
C PRO A 85 30.77 -8.87 -18.65
N ALA A 86 29.45 -9.01 -18.85
CA ALA A 86 28.71 -10.25 -18.97
C ALA A 86 29.16 -11.13 -20.17
N SER A 87 29.29 -12.44 -19.94
CA SER A 87 29.40 -13.45 -20.98
C SER A 87 28.17 -14.37 -20.97
N GLN A 88 27.61 -14.56 -22.17
CA GLN A 88 26.57 -15.52 -22.48
C GLN A 88 27.06 -16.96 -22.27
N ARG A 89 26.17 -17.87 -21.82
CA ARG A 89 26.09 -19.24 -22.37
C ARG A 89 24.83 -20.01 -21.98
N SER A 90 24.07 -20.35 -23.02
CA SER A 90 23.52 -21.67 -23.39
C SER A 90 22.94 -22.61 -22.31
N SER A 91 21.68 -22.94 -22.57
CA SER A 91 20.89 -24.13 -22.22
C SER A 91 21.63 -25.48 -22.24
N SER A 92 21.36 -26.31 -21.23
CA SER A 92 21.28 -27.78 -21.37
C SER A 92 20.36 -28.40 -20.29
N ARG A 93 19.45 -29.26 -20.75
CA ARG A 93 18.64 -30.19 -19.94
C ARG A 93 19.54 -31.31 -19.41
N LEU A 94 19.27 -31.80 -18.21
CA LEU A 94 19.43 -33.21 -17.83
C LEU A 94 18.60 -33.53 -16.59
N SER A 95 18.06 -34.75 -16.59
CA SER A 95 16.94 -35.23 -15.78
C SER A 95 17.38 -36.23 -14.70
N SER A 96 16.59 -36.26 -13.61
CA SER A 96 16.28 -37.41 -12.73
C SER A 96 17.36 -37.93 -11.76
N PRO A 97 17.03 -38.78 -10.73
CA PRO A 97 15.73 -39.26 -10.20
C PRO A 97 15.56 -38.95 -8.67
N THR A 98 14.44 -39.16 -7.96
CA THR A 98 13.97 -40.46 -7.44
C THR A 98 12.82 -40.22 -6.42
N ALA A 99 11.97 -41.24 -6.26
CA ALA A 99 11.16 -41.60 -5.08
C ALA A 99 9.74 -41.01 -4.93
N GLN A 100 8.78 -41.73 -5.52
CA GLN A 100 7.40 -41.77 -5.07
C GLN A 100 7.30 -42.57 -3.75
N PHE A 101 6.65 -42.00 -2.74
CA PHE A 101 5.98 -42.77 -1.70
C PHE A 101 4.49 -42.40 -1.70
N SER A 102 3.67 -43.42 -1.90
CA SER A 102 2.21 -43.37 -1.93
C SER A 102 1.70 -44.11 -0.70
N LEU A 103 0.97 -43.44 0.20
CA LEU A 103 0.10 -44.08 1.19
C LEU A 103 -1.12 -43.20 1.49
N GLN A 104 -2.28 -43.86 1.48
CA GLN A 104 -3.64 -43.35 1.57
C GLN A 104 -3.98 -42.67 2.92
N PRO A 105 -5.02 -41.82 2.98
CA PRO A 105 -5.60 -41.34 4.23
C PRO A 105 -6.60 -42.33 4.83
N ALA A 106 -6.46 -42.59 6.13
CA ALA A 106 -7.38 -43.39 6.94
C ALA A 106 -8.56 -42.56 7.46
N SER A 107 -9.74 -43.15 7.39
CA SER A 107 -11.03 -42.73 7.93
C SER A 107 -11.14 -42.88 9.45
N THR A 108 -11.78 -41.92 10.14
CA THR A 108 -12.63 -42.16 11.35
C THR A 108 -13.60 -40.96 11.49
N SER A 109 -14.92 -41.17 11.37
CA SER A 109 -15.92 -41.44 12.43
C SER A 109 -16.58 -40.18 13.02
N ALA A 110 -17.84 -39.94 12.62
CA ALA A 110 -18.77 -38.98 13.21
C ALA A 110 -19.24 -39.41 14.61
N PRO A 111 -19.94 -38.52 15.34
CA PRO A 111 -21.27 -38.92 15.81
C PRO A 111 -22.35 -37.82 15.69
N GLN A 112 -23.55 -38.28 16.01
CA GLN A 112 -24.87 -37.88 15.53
C GLN A 112 -25.51 -36.62 16.15
N ARG A 113 -26.49 -36.12 15.39
CA ARG A 113 -27.56 -35.16 15.70
C ARG A 113 -28.56 -35.72 16.73
N PRO A 114 -29.36 -34.86 17.39
CA PRO A 114 -30.82 -34.98 17.24
C PRO A 114 -31.54 -33.65 16.97
N ALA A 115 -32.81 -33.76 16.57
CA ALA A 115 -33.61 -32.80 15.84
C ALA A 115 -34.55 -31.92 16.71
N THR A 116 -34.82 -30.72 16.19
CA THR A 116 -36.08 -29.92 16.16
C THR A 116 -36.99 -29.81 17.40
N THR A 117 -37.30 -28.57 17.79
CA THR A 117 -38.69 -28.03 17.82
C THR A 117 -38.71 -26.50 17.99
N THR A 118 -39.71 -25.88 17.37
CA THR A 118 -40.09 -24.46 17.34
C THR A 118 -40.84 -24.00 18.60
N SER A 119 -40.68 -22.75 19.05
CA SER A 119 -41.77 -21.75 19.16
C SER A 119 -41.34 -20.44 19.86
N SER A 120 -42.07 -19.39 19.52
CA SER A 120 -42.00 -17.98 19.90
C SER A 120 -42.40 -17.71 21.36
N LEU A 121 -41.91 -16.61 21.96
CA LEU A 121 -42.69 -15.52 22.60
C LEU A 121 -41.82 -14.54 23.40
N ARG A 122 -42.37 -13.33 23.58
CA ARG A 122 -41.78 -12.11 24.15
C ARG A 122 -41.76 -12.09 25.70
N SER A 123 -41.00 -11.10 26.19
CA SER A 123 -41.25 -10.24 27.37
C SER A 123 -40.63 -10.59 28.74
N SER A 124 -39.64 -9.77 29.12
CA SER A 124 -39.67 -8.81 30.25
C SER A 124 -39.38 -9.25 31.71
N VAL A 125 -38.42 -8.50 32.28
CA VAL A 125 -38.21 -8.02 33.68
C VAL A 125 -37.75 -8.96 34.81
N ALA A 126 -36.77 -8.42 35.54
CA ALA A 126 -36.59 -8.41 37.00
C ALA A 126 -35.59 -9.39 37.62
N ALA A 127 -34.65 -8.76 38.33
CA ALA A 127 -33.64 -9.35 39.20
C ALA A 127 -34.23 -9.95 40.47
N VAL A 128 -33.62 -11.02 40.97
CA VAL A 128 -33.54 -11.31 42.42
C VAL A 128 -32.21 -12.03 42.71
N SER A 129 -31.49 -11.48 43.68
CA SER A 129 -30.28 -12.04 44.27
C SER A 129 -30.61 -13.24 45.16
N SER A 130 -29.80 -14.30 45.10
CA SER A 130 -29.68 -15.25 46.21
C SER A 130 -28.27 -15.84 46.26
N SER A 131 -27.61 -15.59 47.38
CA SER A 131 -26.33 -16.13 47.81
C SER A 131 -26.44 -17.60 48.21
N SER A 132 -25.51 -18.43 47.73
CA SER A 132 -25.17 -19.70 48.37
C SER A 132 -23.72 -20.07 48.04
N SER A 133 -22.94 -20.23 49.10
CA SER A 133 -21.52 -20.57 49.14
C SER A 133 -21.30 -22.09 49.07
N SER A 134 -20.42 -22.57 48.18
CA SER A 134 -19.67 -23.82 48.39
C SER A 134 -18.46 -23.97 47.46
N ILE A 135 -17.27 -23.98 48.10
CA ILE A 135 -16.11 -24.87 47.92
C ILE A 135 -15.33 -24.85 46.58
N SER A 136 -14.06 -24.50 46.75
CA SER A 136 -12.92 -24.40 45.83
C SER A 136 -12.60 -25.68 45.03
N SER A 137 -12.30 -25.50 43.74
CA SER A 137 -11.27 -26.25 43.02
C SER A 137 -10.54 -25.28 42.07
N GLY A 138 -9.20 -25.34 42.07
CA GLY A 138 -8.33 -24.26 41.60
C GLY A 138 -8.51 -23.86 40.14
N GLN A 139 -8.87 -22.59 39.93
CA GLN A 139 -8.72 -21.90 38.66
C GLN A 139 -7.45 -21.03 38.70
N ALA A 140 -6.64 -21.18 37.66
CA ALA A 140 -5.56 -20.28 37.33
C ALA A 140 -6.04 -18.82 37.40
N GLN A 141 -5.26 -17.98 38.08
CA GLN A 141 -5.51 -16.54 38.15
C GLN A 141 -5.54 -15.96 36.73
N THR A 142 -6.73 -15.77 36.20
CA THR A 142 -6.99 -14.81 35.15
C THR A 142 -6.93 -13.44 35.83
N SER A 143 -5.81 -12.75 35.68
CA SER A 143 -5.72 -11.33 36.02
C SER A 143 -6.91 -10.61 35.34
N PRO A 144 -7.74 -9.85 36.08
CA PRO A 144 -8.82 -9.11 35.46
C PRO A 144 -8.23 -8.19 34.39
N SER A 145 -8.80 -8.24 33.18
CA SER A 145 -8.52 -7.24 32.15
C SER A 145 -8.68 -5.85 32.77
N PRO A 146 -7.77 -4.89 32.54
CA PRO A 146 -7.97 -3.53 33.02
C PRO A 146 -9.34 -3.06 32.54
N SER A 147 -10.16 -2.54 33.45
CA SER A 147 -11.55 -2.12 33.22
C SER A 147 -11.71 -0.90 32.29
N GLY A 148 -10.68 -0.57 31.50
CA GLY A 148 -10.62 0.56 30.58
C GLY A 148 -10.40 0.13 29.13
N PRO A 149 -10.58 1.05 28.16
CA PRO A 149 -10.36 0.76 26.74
C PRO A 149 -8.88 0.42 26.46
N TYR A 150 -8.66 -0.32 25.37
CA TYR A 150 -7.31 -0.55 24.86
C TYR A 150 -6.74 0.76 24.31
N ALA A 151 -5.65 1.25 24.91
CA ALA A 151 -5.01 2.49 24.51
C ALA A 151 -4.01 2.26 23.35
N ILE A 152 -3.99 3.19 22.40
CA ILE A 152 -3.08 3.20 21.27
C ILE A 152 -1.96 4.17 21.60
N THR A 153 -0.86 3.68 22.13
CA THR A 153 0.30 4.51 22.49
C THR A 153 1.44 4.41 21.48
N GLY A 154 1.37 3.45 20.57
CA GLY A 154 2.48 3.04 19.70
C GLY A 154 3.58 2.29 20.47
N LEU A 155 4.58 1.81 19.75
CA LEU A 155 5.69 1.03 20.31
C LEU A 155 6.73 1.96 20.95
N LYS A 156 7.05 1.74 22.23
CA LYS A 156 7.95 2.61 23.01
C LYS A 156 9.37 2.08 23.21
N THR A 157 9.67 0.88 22.72
CA THR A 157 11.01 0.29 22.84
C THR A 157 12.02 0.93 21.89
N GLY A 158 13.30 0.85 22.23
CA GLY A 158 14.38 1.43 21.41
C GLY A 158 14.41 2.96 21.37
N ILE A 159 13.58 3.64 22.16
CA ILE A 159 13.61 5.10 22.30
C ILE A 159 14.75 5.46 23.26
N ASP A 160 15.63 6.36 22.82
CA ASP A 160 16.63 6.98 23.68
C ASP A 160 15.94 8.01 24.57
N SER A 161 15.93 7.77 25.88
CA SER A 161 15.28 8.65 26.86
C SER A 161 15.96 10.01 27.03
N THR A 162 17.23 10.13 26.62
CA THR A 162 18.03 11.35 26.75
C THR A 162 17.83 12.26 25.55
N SER A 163 18.05 11.71 24.35
CA SER A 163 17.93 12.48 23.11
C SER A 163 16.48 12.56 22.61
N GLY A 164 15.63 11.60 22.94
CA GLY A 164 14.32 11.43 22.31
C GLY A 164 14.40 10.81 20.92
N GLN A 165 15.57 10.29 20.51
CA GLN A 165 15.74 9.52 19.28
C GLN A 165 14.85 8.27 19.31
N ARG A 166 14.17 8.01 18.20
CA ARG A 166 13.22 6.90 18.05
C ARG A 166 13.61 6.00 16.89
N PRO A 167 13.31 4.70 16.96
CA PRO A 167 13.52 3.78 15.84
C PRO A 167 12.71 4.21 14.59
N LEU A 168 13.28 3.90 13.43
CA LEU A 168 12.76 4.35 12.14
C LEU A 168 11.87 3.30 11.50
N ARG A 169 10.73 3.70 10.95
CA ARG A 169 10.04 2.93 9.91
C ARG A 169 10.90 2.96 8.66
N LYS A 170 11.33 1.81 8.15
CA LYS A 170 12.23 1.68 6.99
C LYS A 170 11.45 1.29 5.73
N ASN A 171 11.99 1.61 4.56
CA ASN A 171 11.47 1.04 3.31
C ASN A 171 11.57 -0.49 3.40
N ILE A 172 10.52 -1.21 3.01
CA ILE A 172 10.50 -2.68 3.07
C ILE A 172 11.63 -3.32 2.26
N ASN A 173 12.06 -2.69 1.17
CA ASN A 173 13.16 -3.19 0.34
C ASN A 173 14.50 -3.10 1.07
N ASP A 174 14.68 -2.09 1.94
CA ASP A 174 15.88 -1.95 2.77
C ASP A 174 15.79 -2.84 4.02
N LEU A 175 14.59 -2.97 4.60
CA LEU A 175 14.36 -3.83 5.76
C LEU A 175 14.72 -5.29 5.45
N GLN A 176 14.52 -5.78 4.23
CA GLN A 176 14.91 -7.16 3.85
C GLN A 176 16.38 -7.49 4.12
N ALA A 177 17.28 -6.50 4.06
CA ALA A 177 18.70 -6.67 4.32
C ALA A 177 19.08 -6.55 5.82
N SER A 178 18.12 -6.33 6.72
CA SER A 178 18.36 -6.00 8.13
C SER A 178 18.57 -7.20 9.06
N GLY A 179 18.71 -8.42 8.53
CA GLY A 179 18.98 -9.62 9.32
C GLY A 179 17.89 -9.90 10.35
N ALA A 180 18.24 -9.84 11.65
CA ALA A 180 17.32 -10.14 12.74
C ALA A 180 16.00 -9.34 12.71
N GLN A 181 16.02 -8.06 12.31
CA GLN A 181 14.79 -7.27 12.20
C GLN A 181 13.84 -7.81 11.10
N TRP A 182 14.40 -8.29 10.00
CA TRP A 182 13.65 -8.91 8.91
C TRP A 182 13.06 -10.25 9.33
N ASP A 183 13.88 -11.11 9.95
CA ASP A 183 13.46 -12.42 10.45
C ASP A 183 12.28 -12.25 11.43
N LEU A 184 12.40 -11.34 12.38
CA LEU A 184 11.36 -11.04 13.36
C LEU A 184 10.10 -10.47 12.74
N TYR A 185 10.21 -9.56 11.75
CA TYR A 185 9.04 -9.01 11.07
C TYR A 185 8.18 -10.10 10.43
N ILE A 186 8.82 -11.01 9.68
CA ILE A 186 8.14 -12.10 9.00
C ILE A 186 7.52 -13.09 10.00
N LEU A 187 8.28 -13.49 11.03
CA LEU A 187 7.77 -14.41 12.06
C LEU A 187 6.62 -13.78 12.86
N GLY A 188 6.77 -12.51 13.24
CA GLY A 188 5.77 -11.74 13.98
C GLY A 188 4.48 -11.53 13.20
N LEU A 189 4.58 -11.20 11.90
CA LEU A 189 3.39 -11.00 11.06
C LEU A 189 2.64 -12.32 10.84
N ALA A 190 3.37 -13.41 10.58
CA ALA A 190 2.77 -14.75 10.49
C ALA A 190 2.09 -15.16 11.80
N ALA A 191 2.70 -14.86 12.95
CA ALA A 191 2.12 -15.10 14.27
C ALA A 191 0.85 -14.27 14.49
N MET A 192 0.88 -12.96 14.23
CA MET A 192 -0.28 -12.07 14.39
C MET A 192 -1.48 -12.49 13.54
N GLN A 193 -1.24 -12.99 12.32
CA GLN A 193 -2.30 -13.50 11.44
C GLN A 193 -2.92 -14.82 11.91
N ARG A 194 -2.17 -15.64 12.67
CA ARG A 194 -2.54 -17.01 13.03
C ARG A 194 -3.00 -17.18 14.47
N ASP A 195 -2.31 -16.57 15.42
CA ASP A 195 -2.34 -16.99 16.83
C ASP A 195 -3.66 -16.63 17.53
N LYS A 196 -4.30 -15.54 17.11
CA LYS A 196 -5.59 -15.09 17.67
C LYS A 196 -6.74 -15.40 16.72
N SER A 197 -7.84 -15.92 17.27
CA SER A 197 -9.07 -16.15 16.52
C SER A 197 -9.66 -14.84 15.98
N GLU A 198 -10.39 -14.90 14.88
CA GLU A 198 -11.05 -13.74 14.24
C GLU A 198 -12.08 -12.99 15.13
N ASP A 199 -12.47 -13.54 16.29
CA ASP A 199 -13.33 -12.83 17.27
C ASP A 199 -12.53 -12.07 18.35
N ASP A 200 -11.20 -12.29 18.45
CA ASP A 200 -10.35 -11.59 19.41
C ASP A 200 -10.09 -10.17 18.92
N LYS A 201 -10.39 -9.18 19.76
CA LYS A 201 -10.26 -7.74 19.50
C LYS A 201 -8.90 -7.33 18.89
N LEU A 202 -7.81 -8.01 19.24
CA LEU A 202 -6.46 -7.71 18.78
C LEU A 202 -5.95 -8.70 17.73
N SER A 203 -6.81 -9.57 17.18
CA SER A 203 -6.46 -10.39 16.02
C SER A 203 -6.20 -9.52 14.80
N TYR A 204 -5.39 -10.03 13.85
CA TYR A 204 -5.20 -9.39 12.55
C TYR A 204 -6.53 -9.06 11.87
N PHE A 205 -7.50 -9.98 11.94
CA PHE A 205 -8.83 -9.79 11.38
C PHE A 205 -9.59 -8.63 12.01
N GLN A 206 -9.70 -8.57 13.35
CA GLN A 206 -10.44 -7.50 14.02
C GLN A 206 -9.79 -6.13 13.83
N ILE A 207 -8.46 -6.06 13.85
CA ILE A 207 -7.73 -4.81 13.58
C ILE A 207 -7.97 -4.36 12.13
N SER A 208 -7.81 -5.28 11.16
CA SER A 208 -8.09 -4.99 9.74
C SER A 208 -9.53 -4.53 9.52
N GLY A 209 -10.47 -5.15 10.24
CA GLY A 209 -11.89 -4.85 10.15
C GLY A 209 -12.32 -3.49 10.69
N ILE A 210 -11.45 -2.76 11.43
CA ILE A 210 -11.73 -1.37 11.84
C ILE A 210 -11.93 -0.48 10.61
N HIS A 211 -11.15 -0.71 9.55
CA HIS A 211 -11.18 0.10 8.34
C HIS A 211 -12.53 -0.01 7.61
N GLY A 212 -13.10 -1.21 7.57
CA GLY A 212 -14.24 -1.56 6.72
C GLY A 212 -15.08 -2.68 7.31
N ARG A 213 -15.31 -3.73 6.52
CA ARG A 213 -16.08 -4.89 6.96
C ARG A 213 -15.34 -5.63 8.09
N PRO A 214 -16.06 -6.19 9.07
CA PRO A 214 -17.51 -6.48 9.05
C PRO A 214 -18.47 -5.40 9.58
N PHE A 215 -18.05 -4.13 9.71
CA PHE A 215 -18.88 -3.04 10.24
C PHE A 215 -19.44 -3.35 11.65
N ILE A 216 -18.55 -3.71 12.56
CA ILE A 216 -18.90 -4.05 13.96
C ILE A 216 -18.21 -3.11 14.95
N PRO A 217 -18.74 -2.99 16.18
CA PRO A 217 -18.09 -2.26 17.26
C PRO A 217 -16.68 -2.75 17.54
N TRP A 218 -15.73 -1.82 17.73
CA TRP A 218 -14.38 -2.15 18.18
C TRP A 218 -14.02 -1.33 19.41
N ASN A 219 -13.41 -1.99 20.40
CA ASN A 219 -12.97 -1.37 21.66
C ASN A 219 -14.06 -0.56 22.38
N GLY A 220 -15.30 -1.06 22.33
CA GLY A 220 -16.46 -0.46 23.00
C GLY A 220 -17.12 0.70 22.25
N VAL A 221 -16.57 1.13 21.11
CA VAL A 221 -17.18 2.20 20.30
C VAL A 221 -18.30 1.62 19.44
N GLN A 222 -19.51 2.16 19.58
CA GLN A 222 -20.71 1.67 18.91
C GLN A 222 -21.01 2.46 17.62
N ALA A 223 -21.81 1.84 16.75
CA ALA A 223 -22.41 2.55 15.63
C ALA A 223 -23.33 3.67 16.15
N VAL A 224 -23.42 4.77 15.39
CA VAL A 224 -24.30 5.89 15.74
C VAL A 224 -25.52 5.96 14.81
N PRO A 225 -26.67 6.46 15.30
CA PRO A 225 -27.78 6.85 14.43
C PRO A 225 -27.31 7.84 13.37
N SER A 226 -27.83 7.72 12.14
CA SER A 226 -27.41 8.54 10.99
C SER A 226 -25.92 8.44 10.61
N GLY A 227 -25.23 7.39 11.07
CA GLY A 227 -23.98 6.92 10.49
C GLY A 227 -24.22 6.20 9.15
N SER A 228 -23.15 5.81 8.45
CA SER A 228 -23.27 5.16 7.14
C SER A 228 -23.69 3.68 7.21
N GLY A 229 -23.60 3.06 8.40
CA GLY A 229 -23.61 1.60 8.51
C GLY A 229 -22.38 0.92 7.86
N GLY A 230 -21.38 1.70 7.42
CA GLY A 230 -20.12 1.26 6.84
C GLY A 230 -18.96 1.22 7.85
N GLY A 231 -17.72 1.35 7.39
CA GLY A 231 -16.51 1.29 8.23
C GLY A 231 -16.26 2.56 9.07
N TYR A 232 -15.26 2.51 9.96
CA TYR A 232 -14.82 3.69 10.73
C TYR A 232 -14.01 4.68 9.90
N CYS A 233 -13.39 4.19 8.83
CA CYS A 233 -12.39 4.93 8.09
C CYS A 233 -12.96 6.16 7.33
N PRO A 234 -12.45 7.38 7.58
CA PRO A 234 -12.77 8.55 6.79
C PRO A 234 -12.04 8.53 5.43
N HIS A 235 -12.82 8.58 4.35
CA HIS A 235 -12.38 8.86 2.97
C HIS A 235 -13.20 10.01 2.38
N GLY A 236 -12.61 10.78 1.48
CA GLY A 236 -13.18 12.05 0.99
C GLY A 236 -13.46 13.03 2.13
N ASN A 237 -12.63 12.97 3.18
CA ASN A 237 -12.80 13.71 4.42
C ASN A 237 -11.42 14.15 4.96
N VAL A 238 -11.33 15.40 5.43
CA VAL A 238 -10.11 16.02 5.98
C VAL A 238 -9.46 15.23 7.12
N GLN A 239 -10.20 14.38 7.84
CA GLN A 239 -9.64 13.52 8.89
C GLN A 239 -8.83 12.33 8.36
N PHE A 240 -8.86 12.04 7.05
CA PHE A 240 -8.14 10.92 6.41
C PHE A 240 -6.70 10.75 6.92
N PRO A 241 -5.81 11.78 6.90
CA PRO A 241 -4.42 11.63 7.31
C PRO A 241 -4.29 11.23 8.78
N MET A 242 -4.99 11.95 9.65
CA MET A 242 -4.80 11.82 11.10
C MET A 242 -5.56 10.63 11.68
N TRP A 243 -6.60 10.12 11.02
CA TRP A 243 -7.26 8.89 11.42
C TRP A 243 -6.42 7.65 11.11
N HIS A 244 -5.76 7.61 9.94
CA HIS A 244 -4.93 6.46 9.55
C HIS A 244 -3.65 6.33 10.38
N ARG A 245 -3.10 7.43 10.91
CA ARG A 245 -1.88 7.38 11.73
C ARG A 245 -2.00 6.53 13.02
N PRO A 246 -2.98 6.77 13.94
CA PRO A 246 -3.20 5.89 15.08
C PRO A 246 -3.65 4.48 14.66
N TYR A 247 -4.27 4.32 13.50
CA TYR A 247 -4.60 2.99 12.97
C TYR A 247 -3.33 2.17 12.65
N ILE A 248 -2.36 2.77 11.95
CA ILE A 248 -1.05 2.15 11.69
C ILE A 248 -0.30 1.93 13.02
N ALA A 249 -0.36 2.89 13.95
CA ALA A 249 0.27 2.75 15.26
C ALA A 249 -0.32 1.61 16.09
N LEU A 250 -1.64 1.36 16.01
CA LEU A 250 -2.30 0.21 16.61
C LEU A 250 -1.75 -1.10 16.02
N PHE A 251 -1.70 -1.20 14.69
CA PHE A 251 -1.16 -2.37 14.02
C PHE A 251 0.31 -2.63 14.42
N GLU A 252 1.13 -1.58 14.40
CA GLU A 252 2.54 -1.63 14.81
C GLU A 252 2.70 -2.02 16.28
N GLN A 253 1.88 -1.49 17.19
CA GLN A 253 1.92 -1.82 18.62
C GLN A 253 1.62 -3.30 18.86
N VAL A 254 0.60 -3.84 18.20
CA VAL A 254 0.21 -5.25 18.36
C VAL A 254 1.25 -6.17 17.72
N LEU A 255 1.69 -5.88 16.49
CA LEU A 255 2.73 -6.64 15.81
C LEU A 255 4.06 -6.60 16.56
N GLY A 256 4.43 -5.43 17.10
CA GLY A 256 5.61 -5.25 17.95
C GLY A 256 5.61 -6.16 19.17
N GLY A 257 4.44 -6.36 19.80
CA GLY A 257 4.27 -7.31 20.90
C GLY A 257 4.56 -8.76 20.48
N HIS A 258 4.07 -9.21 19.32
CA HIS A 258 4.42 -10.53 18.78
C HIS A 258 5.92 -10.65 18.48
N ILE A 259 6.52 -9.62 17.90
CA ILE A 259 7.95 -9.55 17.59
C ILE A 259 8.81 -9.69 18.86
N GLN A 260 8.47 -8.95 19.92
CA GLN A 260 9.17 -9.02 21.20
C GLN A 260 9.05 -10.39 21.86
N ALA A 261 7.85 -10.99 21.82
CA ALA A 261 7.61 -12.32 22.35
C ALA A 261 8.43 -13.39 21.62
N ILE A 262 8.55 -13.29 20.30
CA ILE A 262 9.36 -14.21 19.49
C ILE A 262 10.85 -13.99 19.75
N ALA A 263 11.30 -12.74 19.84
CA ALA A 263 12.69 -12.40 20.14
C ALA A 263 13.16 -12.95 21.49
N ALA A 264 12.28 -13.00 22.49
CA ALA A 264 12.56 -13.56 23.81
C ALA A 264 12.89 -15.07 23.79
N ASN A 265 12.55 -15.78 22.71
CA ASN A 265 12.83 -17.21 22.57
C ASN A 265 14.21 -17.50 21.95
N TYR A 266 14.91 -16.50 21.41
CA TYR A 266 16.27 -16.71 20.89
C TYR A 266 17.24 -16.89 22.06
N THR A 267 18.10 -17.91 21.97
CA THR A 267 19.08 -18.27 22.99
C THR A 267 20.51 -18.26 22.43
N GLY A 268 21.51 -18.43 23.30
CA GLY A 268 22.91 -18.46 22.89
C GLY A 268 23.44 -17.09 22.41
N SER A 269 24.40 -17.11 21.50
CA SER A 269 25.10 -15.90 21.03
C SER A 269 24.22 -14.90 20.28
N ARG A 270 23.07 -15.32 19.75
CA ARG A 270 22.15 -14.48 18.97
C ARG A 270 21.05 -13.82 19.80
N ALA A 271 20.87 -14.21 21.07
CA ALA A 271 19.77 -13.72 21.91
C ALA A 271 19.73 -12.18 22.01
N GLN A 272 20.88 -11.56 22.28
CA GLN A 272 20.96 -10.10 22.43
C GLN A 272 20.76 -9.35 21.10
N GLU A 273 21.24 -9.91 19.99
CA GLU A 273 21.02 -9.37 18.64
C GLU A 273 19.52 -9.26 18.35
N TYR A 274 18.78 -10.35 18.54
CA TYR A 274 17.34 -10.39 18.26
C TYR A 274 16.52 -9.54 19.24
N LYS A 275 16.89 -9.49 20.51
CA LYS A 275 16.23 -8.58 21.47
C LYS A 275 16.41 -7.12 21.06
N THR A 276 17.64 -6.73 20.71
CA THR A 276 17.94 -5.36 20.24
C THR A 276 17.22 -5.05 18.92
N ALA A 277 17.15 -6.01 18.00
CA ALA A 277 16.43 -5.89 16.74
C ALA A 277 14.93 -5.68 16.97
N ALA A 278 14.31 -6.44 17.89
CA ALA A 278 12.91 -6.30 18.28
C ALA A 278 12.61 -4.93 18.89
N ASP A 279 13.45 -4.47 19.82
CA ASP A 279 13.27 -3.16 20.47
C ASP A 279 13.29 -2.01 19.45
N ASN A 280 14.12 -2.14 18.42
CA ASN A 280 14.28 -1.16 17.34
C ASN A 280 13.38 -1.41 16.12
N TRP A 281 12.51 -2.41 16.13
CA TRP A 281 11.63 -2.69 14.99
C TRP A 281 10.49 -1.66 14.91
N ARG A 282 10.13 -1.23 13.70
CA ARG A 282 8.94 -0.43 13.39
C ARG A 282 8.34 -0.89 12.06
N ALA A 283 7.05 -0.62 11.83
CA ALA A 283 6.35 -1.09 10.64
C ALA A 283 7.00 -0.54 9.36
N PRO A 284 7.36 -1.37 8.37
CA PRO A 284 7.98 -0.87 7.15
C PRO A 284 6.98 -0.15 6.24
N TYR A 285 7.49 0.73 5.37
CA TYR A 285 6.72 1.41 4.33
C TYR A 285 7.10 0.92 2.93
N TRP A 286 6.18 1.04 1.98
CA TRP A 286 6.42 0.77 0.55
C TRP A 286 6.43 2.09 -0.23
N ASP A 287 7.63 2.53 -0.63
CA ASP A 287 7.81 3.77 -1.41
C ASP A 287 7.56 3.54 -2.90
N TRP A 288 6.29 3.54 -3.28
CA TRP A 288 5.86 3.42 -4.67
C TRP A 288 6.15 4.67 -5.52
N ALA A 289 6.48 5.81 -4.89
CA ALA A 289 6.77 7.08 -5.56
C ALA A 289 8.26 7.29 -5.86
N ALA A 290 9.15 6.44 -5.32
CA ALA A 290 10.59 6.52 -5.60
C ALA A 290 10.89 6.22 -7.08
N ASP A 291 12.09 6.57 -7.54
CA ASP A 291 12.56 6.21 -8.89
C ASP A 291 12.52 4.69 -9.10
N GLY A 292 11.71 4.24 -10.06
CA GLY A 292 11.44 2.83 -10.30
C GLY A 292 10.63 2.15 -9.19
N GLY A 293 10.05 2.90 -8.25
CA GLY A 293 9.26 2.40 -7.13
C GLY A 293 7.85 1.93 -7.48
N ALA A 294 7.31 2.34 -8.64
CA ALA A 294 5.97 2.02 -9.15
C ALA A 294 5.80 0.53 -9.54
N ARG A 295 6.03 -0.36 -8.57
CA ARG A 295 5.91 -1.81 -8.64
C ARG A 295 5.75 -2.37 -7.22
N LEU A 296 5.15 -3.54 -7.11
CA LEU A 296 5.09 -4.31 -5.88
C LEU A 296 6.50 -4.59 -5.33
N PRO A 297 6.72 -4.52 -3.99
CA PRO A 297 7.96 -4.99 -3.40
C PRO A 297 8.13 -6.49 -3.75
N PRO A 298 9.28 -6.92 -4.30
CA PRO A 298 9.44 -8.29 -4.81
C PRO A 298 9.09 -9.40 -3.81
N VAL A 299 9.36 -9.16 -2.52
CA VAL A 299 9.03 -10.11 -1.47
C VAL A 299 7.53 -10.37 -1.33
N THR A 300 6.68 -9.40 -1.66
CA THR A 300 5.23 -9.51 -1.48
C THR A 300 4.55 -10.39 -2.53
N THR A 301 5.31 -10.92 -3.50
CA THR A 301 4.79 -11.78 -4.59
C THR A 301 5.21 -13.24 -4.44
N GLN A 302 6.02 -13.58 -3.45
CA GLN A 302 6.57 -14.92 -3.24
C GLN A 302 5.61 -15.78 -2.41
N ALA A 303 5.45 -17.06 -2.77
CA ALA A 303 4.55 -17.98 -2.07
C ALA A 303 5.06 -18.38 -0.67
N THR A 304 6.38 -18.57 -0.56
CA THR A 304 7.07 -18.96 0.67
C THR A 304 8.23 -18.02 0.92
N ILE A 305 8.67 -17.99 2.16
CA ILE A 305 9.84 -17.22 2.61
C ILE A 305 10.63 -18.05 3.62
N THR A 306 11.94 -17.87 3.64
CA THR A 306 12.85 -18.51 4.58
C THR A 306 13.50 -17.46 5.47
N VAL A 307 13.45 -17.66 6.79
CA VAL A 307 13.99 -16.75 7.81
C VAL A 307 14.67 -17.54 8.93
N ASN A 308 15.51 -16.88 9.74
CA ASN A 308 16.10 -17.53 10.91
C ASN A 308 15.16 -17.42 12.12
N GLY A 309 14.57 -18.53 12.55
CA GLY A 309 13.78 -18.63 13.78
C GLY A 309 14.63 -18.91 15.04
N PRO A 310 14.01 -18.87 16.24
CA PRO A 310 14.69 -19.16 17.50
C PRO A 310 15.37 -20.55 17.55
N GLY A 311 14.76 -21.54 16.87
CA GLY A 311 15.26 -22.92 16.77
C GLY A 311 16.10 -23.22 15.52
N GLY A 312 16.47 -22.20 14.74
CA GLY A 312 17.15 -22.36 13.46
C GLY A 312 16.32 -21.86 12.28
N GLN A 313 16.81 -22.11 11.06
CA GLN A 313 16.16 -21.64 9.84
C GLN A 313 14.79 -22.30 9.65
N VAL A 314 13.77 -21.50 9.31
CA VAL A 314 12.40 -21.93 9.07
C VAL A 314 11.94 -21.40 7.72
N GLN A 315 11.32 -22.27 6.92
CA GLN A 315 10.56 -21.89 5.73
C GLN A 315 9.06 -21.91 6.05
N LEU A 316 8.34 -20.85 5.69
CA LEU A 316 6.92 -20.70 5.98
C LEU A 316 6.17 -20.07 4.78
N PRO A 317 4.83 -20.23 4.70
CA PRO A 317 4.01 -19.41 3.81
C PRO A 317 4.30 -17.94 4.07
N ASN A 318 4.48 -17.16 3.01
CA ASN A 318 4.84 -15.77 3.13
C ASN A 318 3.65 -14.93 3.61
N PRO A 319 3.68 -14.36 4.83
CA PRO A 319 2.55 -13.61 5.37
C PRO A 319 2.33 -12.26 4.66
N LEU A 320 3.21 -11.87 3.73
CA LEU A 320 3.08 -10.67 2.89
C LEU A 320 2.38 -10.94 1.54
N LEU A 321 2.15 -12.21 1.17
CA LEU A 321 1.47 -12.55 -0.08
C LEU A 321 -0.03 -12.21 -0.03
N GLY A 322 -0.63 -12.44 1.12
CA GLY A 322 -2.05 -12.26 1.38
C GLY A 322 -2.42 -12.79 2.77
N TYR A 323 -3.55 -12.34 3.31
CA TYR A 323 -4.10 -12.86 4.55
C TYR A 323 -4.98 -14.07 4.25
N LYS A 324 -4.70 -15.21 4.90
CA LYS A 324 -5.53 -16.40 4.83
C LYS A 324 -6.63 -16.32 5.89
N TRP A 325 -7.89 -16.34 5.44
CA TRP A 325 -9.04 -16.34 6.34
C TRP A 325 -9.02 -17.57 7.24
N GLN A 326 -9.17 -17.38 8.54
CA GLN A 326 -9.28 -18.50 9.48
C GLN A 326 -10.66 -19.16 9.37
N ARG A 327 -11.70 -18.38 9.03
CA ARG A 327 -13.04 -18.88 8.69
C ARG A 327 -13.35 -18.60 7.22
N PHE A 328 -13.49 -19.67 6.44
CA PHE A 328 -13.86 -19.61 5.03
C PHE A 328 -14.85 -20.73 4.69
N PRO A 329 -15.88 -20.49 3.85
CA PRO A 329 -16.17 -19.26 3.11
C PRO A 329 -16.64 -18.10 3.99
N LEU A 330 -16.37 -16.86 3.57
CA LEU A 330 -16.56 -15.64 4.40
C LEU A 330 -17.98 -15.34 4.90
N ASN A 331 -18.99 -16.05 4.39
CA ASN A 331 -20.39 -15.84 4.73
C ASN A 331 -20.96 -16.89 5.70
N THR A 332 -20.15 -17.81 6.22
CA THR A 332 -20.65 -18.87 7.12
C THR A 332 -20.74 -18.42 8.57
N ALA A 333 -20.27 -17.21 8.89
CA ALA A 333 -20.50 -16.54 10.17
C ALA A 333 -21.11 -15.14 9.94
N SER A 334 -22.21 -14.85 10.63
CA SER A 334 -22.65 -13.49 10.97
C SER A 334 -22.98 -12.49 9.85
N ASN A 335 -23.13 -12.90 8.57
CA ASN A 335 -23.39 -12.01 7.41
C ASN A 335 -22.36 -10.87 7.23
N TYR A 336 -21.14 -11.04 7.74
CA TYR A 336 -20.06 -10.06 7.73
C TYR A 336 -19.64 -9.62 6.33
N PHE A 337 -19.57 -10.58 5.41
CA PHE A 337 -19.15 -10.36 4.03
C PHE A 337 -20.23 -10.82 3.07
N PRO A 338 -20.80 -9.92 2.25
CA PRO A 338 -21.76 -10.29 1.24
C PRO A 338 -21.08 -11.13 0.15
N ARG A 339 -21.85 -12.05 -0.45
CA ARG A 339 -21.43 -12.81 -1.65
C ARG A 339 -21.97 -12.19 -2.95
N SER A 340 -22.10 -10.87 -2.96
CA SER A 340 -22.57 -10.09 -4.11
C SER A 340 -21.52 -9.07 -4.50
N GLY A 341 -21.58 -8.57 -5.73
CA GLY A 341 -20.55 -7.71 -6.30
C GLY A 341 -19.32 -8.51 -6.76
N ASP A 342 -18.16 -7.87 -6.75
CA ASP A 342 -16.93 -8.47 -7.28
C ASP A 342 -16.51 -9.71 -6.49
N ARG A 343 -16.55 -10.87 -7.16
CA ARG A 343 -16.17 -12.17 -6.62
C ARG A 343 -14.75 -12.19 -6.05
N ASN A 344 -13.85 -11.32 -6.53
CA ASN A 344 -12.46 -11.29 -6.09
C ASN A 344 -12.29 -10.78 -4.66
N CYS A 345 -13.33 -10.20 -4.06
CA CYS A 345 -13.33 -9.80 -2.65
C CYS A 345 -13.73 -10.92 -1.67
N TRP A 346 -14.46 -11.94 -2.12
CA TRP A 346 -15.10 -12.89 -1.21
C TRP A 346 -15.00 -14.37 -1.60
N ALA A 347 -14.62 -14.68 -2.84
CA ALA A 347 -14.62 -16.06 -3.35
C ALA A 347 -13.34 -16.85 -3.03
N TRP A 348 -12.31 -16.20 -2.49
CA TRP A 348 -10.99 -16.81 -2.30
C TRP A 348 -10.65 -17.02 -0.82
N PRO A 349 -10.00 -18.14 -0.43
CA PRO A 349 -9.64 -18.45 0.96
C PRO A 349 -8.51 -17.59 1.51
N GLN A 350 -7.97 -16.67 0.70
CA GLN A 350 -7.01 -15.65 1.08
C GLN A 350 -7.28 -14.38 0.30
N THR A 351 -6.79 -13.25 0.79
CA THR A 351 -6.77 -12.01 -0.01
C THR A 351 -5.93 -12.21 -1.26
N THR A 352 -6.34 -11.56 -2.36
CA THR A 352 -5.72 -11.72 -3.67
C THR A 352 -5.44 -10.37 -4.32
N ARG A 353 -4.54 -10.37 -5.31
CA ARG A 353 -4.12 -9.21 -6.11
C ARG A 353 -4.13 -9.62 -7.58
N TRP A 354 -5.01 -9.00 -8.38
CA TRP A 354 -5.26 -9.44 -9.76
C TRP A 354 -5.44 -10.97 -9.93
N PRO A 355 -6.33 -11.63 -9.15
CA PRO A 355 -6.52 -13.07 -9.27
C PRO A 355 -6.97 -13.45 -10.68
N ASN A 356 -6.47 -14.58 -11.19
CA ASN A 356 -7.06 -15.22 -12.38
C ASN A 356 -8.33 -16.00 -12.01
N ALA A 357 -8.91 -16.75 -12.97
CA ALA A 357 -10.12 -17.54 -12.75
C ALA A 357 -10.01 -18.59 -11.62
N ASN A 358 -8.78 -18.94 -11.20
CA ASN A 358 -8.46 -19.90 -10.15
C ASN A 358 -7.99 -19.24 -8.84
N GLY A 359 -8.00 -17.91 -8.76
CA GLY A 359 -7.58 -17.19 -7.55
C GLY A 359 -6.07 -16.99 -7.42
N ASN A 360 -5.29 -17.30 -8.44
CA ASN A 360 -3.85 -17.08 -8.42
C ASN A 360 -3.52 -15.62 -8.74
N ASN A 361 -2.73 -14.98 -7.88
CA ASN A 361 -2.30 -13.60 -8.04
C ASN A 361 -1.52 -13.38 -9.34
N ARG A 362 -1.71 -12.24 -9.99
CA ARG A 362 -0.98 -11.82 -11.20
C ARG A 362 -0.23 -10.51 -10.96
N PRO A 363 0.93 -10.55 -10.27
CA PRO A 363 1.67 -9.34 -9.88
C PRO A 363 2.16 -8.50 -11.07
N SER A 364 2.33 -9.10 -12.25
CA SER A 364 2.67 -8.36 -13.47
C SER A 364 1.60 -7.36 -13.88
N LEU A 365 0.31 -7.67 -13.69
CA LEU A 365 -0.79 -6.75 -13.98
C LEU A 365 -0.84 -5.61 -12.95
N ALA A 366 -0.63 -5.92 -11.67
CA ALA A 366 -0.51 -4.89 -10.65
C ALA A 366 0.63 -3.90 -10.96
N ASN A 367 1.80 -4.42 -11.35
CA ASN A 367 2.94 -3.59 -11.74
C ASN A 367 2.68 -2.77 -13.00
N GLN A 368 1.97 -3.34 -13.98
CA GLN A 368 1.58 -2.63 -15.20
C GLN A 368 0.66 -1.45 -14.87
N GLU A 369 -0.34 -1.66 -14.01
CA GLU A 369 -1.26 -0.59 -13.60
C GLU A 369 -0.56 0.48 -12.76
N LEU A 370 0.33 0.08 -11.83
CA LEU A 370 1.13 1.03 -11.05
C LEU A 370 1.99 1.94 -11.93
N SER A 371 2.50 1.42 -13.07
CA SER A 371 3.36 2.18 -13.97
C SER A 371 2.61 3.06 -14.97
N GLN A 372 1.27 2.99 -15.03
CA GLN A 372 0.48 3.86 -15.91
C GLN A 372 0.49 5.30 -15.41
N ASP A 373 0.37 5.48 -14.09
CA ASP A 373 0.40 6.80 -13.46
C ASP A 373 1.84 7.22 -13.14
N ASP A 374 2.13 8.51 -13.27
CA ASP A 374 3.39 9.08 -12.80
C ASP A 374 3.33 9.35 -11.29
N LEU A 375 3.30 8.28 -10.52
CA LEU A 375 3.13 8.33 -9.06
C LEU A 375 4.18 9.22 -8.36
N LYS A 376 5.39 9.29 -8.92
CA LYS A 376 6.46 10.19 -8.46
C LYS A 376 6.06 11.66 -8.66
N ALA A 377 5.70 12.04 -9.89
CA ALA A 377 5.30 13.41 -10.20
C ALA A 377 4.05 13.84 -9.42
N ILE A 378 3.04 12.97 -9.32
CA ILE A 378 1.82 13.25 -8.55
C ILE A 378 2.16 13.50 -7.07
N THR A 379 3.03 12.66 -6.48
CA THR A 379 3.48 12.83 -5.08
C THR A 379 4.22 14.15 -4.89
N TYR A 380 5.13 14.49 -5.81
CA TYR A 380 5.87 15.75 -5.76
C TYR A 380 4.93 16.95 -5.87
N ASN A 381 3.93 16.89 -6.75
CA ASN A 381 2.94 17.95 -6.93
C ASN A 381 2.14 18.23 -5.66
N VAL A 382 1.84 17.22 -4.83
CA VAL A 382 1.22 17.47 -3.51
C VAL A 382 2.15 18.32 -2.64
N PHE A 383 3.44 17.98 -2.56
CA PHE A 383 4.40 18.75 -1.76
C PHE A 383 4.56 20.19 -2.24
N THR A 384 4.50 20.43 -3.55
CA THR A 384 4.78 21.76 -4.13
C THR A 384 3.55 22.65 -4.23
N THR A 385 2.35 22.09 -4.29
CA THR A 385 1.10 22.86 -4.52
C THR A 385 0.16 22.91 -3.32
N ALA A 386 0.17 21.91 -2.42
CA ALA A 386 -0.72 21.89 -1.28
C ALA A 386 -0.14 22.74 -0.13
N THR A 387 -0.61 23.97 0.01
CA THR A 387 -0.10 24.95 0.98
C THR A 387 -0.83 24.95 2.32
N ASN A 388 -1.94 24.20 2.44
CA ASN A 388 -2.72 24.06 3.66
C ASN A 388 -3.09 22.59 3.92
N PHE A 389 -3.50 22.31 5.16
CA PHE A 389 -3.80 20.95 5.60
C PHE A 389 -4.98 20.33 4.85
N GLU A 390 -6.05 21.09 4.62
CA GLU A 390 -7.28 20.61 3.99
C GLU A 390 -7.04 20.10 2.55
N THR A 391 -6.30 20.87 1.74
CA THR A 391 -5.93 20.50 0.36
C THR A 391 -5.01 19.29 0.35
N MET A 392 -3.99 19.24 1.21
CA MET A 392 -3.07 18.10 1.30
C MET A 392 -3.80 16.81 1.72
N ALA A 393 -4.77 16.94 2.62
CA ALA A 393 -5.37 15.82 3.32
C ALA A 393 -6.27 14.95 2.45
N SER A 394 -7.13 15.54 1.61
CA SER A 394 -8.26 14.82 1.08
C SER A 394 -8.74 15.28 -0.30
N THR A 395 -9.25 14.31 -1.06
CA THR A 395 -10.04 14.50 -2.30
C THR A 395 -11.39 15.20 -2.07
N GLY A 396 -11.81 15.40 -0.82
CA GLY A 396 -12.95 16.27 -0.49
C GLY A 396 -12.61 17.76 -0.59
N SER A 397 -11.33 18.11 -0.74
CA SER A 397 -10.85 19.49 -0.92
C SER A 397 -10.31 19.67 -2.34
N THR A 398 -10.46 20.86 -2.91
CA THR A 398 -9.87 21.18 -4.22
C THR A 398 -8.34 21.20 -4.15
N GLY A 399 -7.69 20.57 -5.14
CA GLY A 399 -6.23 20.57 -5.33
C GLY A 399 -5.60 19.17 -5.28
N ASN A 400 -4.26 19.11 -5.24
CA ASN A 400 -3.51 17.87 -5.12
C ASN A 400 -3.52 17.39 -3.66
N SER A 401 -3.96 16.16 -3.41
CA SER A 401 -3.98 15.54 -2.07
C SER A 401 -3.23 14.21 -2.04
N PHE A 402 -2.70 13.84 -0.87
CA PHE A 402 -2.13 12.49 -0.70
C PHE A 402 -3.20 11.40 -0.77
N GLU A 403 -4.47 11.71 -0.49
CA GLU A 403 -5.58 10.77 -0.68
C GLU A 403 -5.79 10.42 -2.17
N ALA A 404 -5.59 11.36 -3.09
CA ALA A 404 -5.75 11.08 -4.52
C ALA A 404 -4.73 10.03 -5.03
N VAL A 405 -3.45 10.21 -4.70
CA VAL A 405 -2.41 9.25 -5.11
C VAL A 405 -2.48 7.93 -4.33
N HIS A 406 -2.95 7.97 -3.07
CA HIS A 406 -3.36 6.78 -2.33
C HIS A 406 -4.39 5.95 -3.10
N ASN A 407 -5.46 6.61 -3.61
CA ASN A 407 -6.52 5.93 -4.36
C ASN A 407 -5.97 5.26 -5.63
N SER A 408 -5.05 5.89 -6.35
CA SER A 408 -4.39 5.29 -7.52
C SER A 408 -3.65 4.00 -7.20
N VAL A 409 -2.92 3.96 -6.08
CA VAL A 409 -2.21 2.74 -5.67
C VAL A 409 -3.19 1.64 -5.27
N HIS A 410 -4.24 1.96 -4.52
CA HIS A 410 -5.30 0.99 -4.18
C HIS A 410 -5.95 0.38 -5.43
N ALA A 411 -6.35 1.22 -6.38
CA ALA A 411 -6.97 0.79 -7.63
C ALA A 411 -6.02 -0.08 -8.47
N ALA A 412 -4.74 0.28 -8.56
CA ALA A 412 -3.75 -0.45 -9.35
C ALA A 412 -3.52 -1.89 -8.86
N ILE A 413 -3.70 -2.18 -7.56
CA ILE A 413 -3.54 -3.55 -7.03
C ILE A 413 -4.77 -4.44 -7.30
N TYR A 414 -5.95 -3.83 -7.47
CA TYR A 414 -7.23 -4.52 -7.71
C TYR A 414 -7.62 -5.53 -6.59
N ALA A 415 -8.70 -6.28 -6.82
CA ALA A 415 -9.32 -7.21 -5.88
C ALA A 415 -9.51 -6.55 -4.51
N VAL A 416 -9.15 -7.20 -3.41
CA VAL A 416 -9.45 -6.67 -2.07
C VAL A 416 -8.87 -5.26 -1.83
N MET A 417 -7.74 -4.90 -2.45
CA MET A 417 -7.11 -3.59 -2.27
C MET A 417 -7.88 -2.44 -2.93
N ALA A 418 -8.68 -2.70 -3.97
CA ALA A 418 -9.45 -1.65 -4.63
C ALA A 418 -10.81 -1.37 -3.97
N TYR A 419 -11.24 -2.20 -3.02
CA TYR A 419 -12.48 -2.02 -2.28
C TYR A 419 -12.16 -1.64 -0.83
N VAL A 420 -12.47 -0.40 -0.47
CA VAL A 420 -12.18 0.20 0.86
C VAL A 420 -12.65 -0.71 2.00
N GLU A 421 -13.77 -1.40 1.81
CA GLU A 421 -14.38 -2.30 2.77
C GLU A 421 -13.53 -3.54 3.09
N TYR A 422 -12.61 -3.93 2.21
CA TYR A 422 -11.80 -5.14 2.31
C TYR A 422 -10.28 -4.86 2.34
N ALA A 423 -9.84 -3.68 1.88
CA ALA A 423 -8.43 -3.41 1.59
C ALA A 423 -7.50 -3.70 2.77
N ALA A 424 -7.92 -3.35 3.98
CA ALA A 424 -7.13 -3.54 5.20
C ALA A 424 -6.77 -4.99 5.53
N PHE A 425 -7.47 -5.98 4.97
CA PHE A 425 -7.11 -7.38 5.18
C PHE A 425 -5.86 -7.79 4.38
N ASP A 426 -5.53 -7.12 3.26
CA ASP A 426 -4.30 -7.42 2.53
C ASP A 426 -3.08 -6.85 3.28
N PRO A 427 -2.04 -7.64 3.57
CA PRO A 427 -0.83 -7.16 4.25
C PRO A 427 -0.14 -5.97 3.55
N LEU A 428 -0.33 -5.80 2.24
CA LEU A 428 0.18 -4.66 1.48
C LEU A 428 -0.44 -3.33 1.92
N PHE A 429 -1.66 -3.35 2.48
CA PHE A 429 -2.34 -2.18 3.02
C PHE A 429 -1.47 -1.45 4.05
N MET A 430 -0.92 -2.17 5.02
CA MET A 430 -0.13 -1.56 6.10
C MET A 430 1.17 -0.94 5.56
N LEU A 431 1.78 -1.56 4.55
CA LEU A 431 2.96 -1.01 3.86
C LEU A 431 2.63 0.26 3.08
N HIS A 432 1.49 0.26 2.39
CA HIS A 432 1.00 1.40 1.64
C HIS A 432 0.67 2.58 2.56
N HIS A 433 -0.14 2.34 3.60
CA HIS A 433 -0.53 3.38 4.55
C HIS A 433 0.63 3.88 5.41
N ALA A 434 1.63 3.06 5.72
CA ALA A 434 2.87 3.52 6.35
C ALA A 434 3.66 4.50 5.45
N ASN A 435 3.58 4.36 4.12
CA ASN A 435 4.17 5.33 3.19
C ASN A 435 3.32 6.60 3.10
N ILE A 436 1.98 6.49 3.05
CA ILE A 436 1.11 7.66 3.12
C ILE A 436 1.38 8.47 4.39
N ASP A 437 1.48 7.81 5.54
CA ASP A 437 1.85 8.44 6.80
C ASP A 437 3.22 9.13 6.75
N ARG A 438 4.20 8.52 6.07
CA ARG A 438 5.53 9.10 5.83
C ARG A 438 5.45 10.39 5.03
N LEU A 439 4.70 10.38 3.92
CA LEU A 439 4.51 11.54 3.05
C LEU A 439 3.84 12.69 3.82
N ILE A 440 2.79 12.39 4.58
CA ILE A 440 2.10 13.36 5.44
C ILE A 440 3.04 13.90 6.52
N ALA A 441 3.84 13.05 7.18
CA ALA A 441 4.79 13.49 8.21
C ALA A 441 5.87 14.41 7.63
N MET A 442 6.35 14.14 6.42
CA MET A 442 7.28 15.03 5.72
C MET A 442 6.62 16.36 5.37
N TRP A 443 5.37 16.35 4.90
CA TRP A 443 4.62 17.59 4.62
C TRP A 443 4.41 18.41 5.90
N GLN A 444 4.04 17.77 7.00
CA GLN A 444 3.90 18.41 8.31
C GLN A 444 5.21 18.99 8.85
N ALA A 445 6.36 18.40 8.51
CA ALA A 445 7.66 18.94 8.89
C ALA A 445 8.02 20.19 8.08
N ILE A 446 7.68 20.23 6.78
CA ILE A 446 7.86 21.41 5.92
C ILE A 446 6.89 22.53 6.33
N HIS A 447 5.62 22.19 6.55
CA HIS A 447 4.53 23.12 6.91
C HIS A 447 4.24 23.10 8.41
N TYR A 448 5.28 23.19 9.25
CA TYR A 448 5.15 22.95 10.69
C TYR A 448 4.22 23.94 11.42
N ASN A 449 3.97 25.12 10.86
CA ASN A 449 3.01 26.11 11.38
C ASN A 449 1.55 25.72 11.08
N ASP A 450 1.29 24.96 10.02
CA ASP A 450 -0.05 24.61 9.49
C ASP A 450 -0.25 23.09 9.43
N ARG A 451 0.38 22.36 10.36
CA ARG A 451 0.46 20.90 10.36
C ARG A 451 -0.84 20.17 10.75
N VAL A 452 -1.91 20.90 11.07
CA VAL A 452 -3.22 20.34 11.46
C VAL A 452 -4.34 21.07 10.75
N GLN A 453 -5.50 20.42 10.67
CA GLN A 453 -6.75 21.03 10.20
C GLN A 453 -7.03 22.36 10.91
N THR A 454 -7.35 23.39 10.12
CA THR A 454 -7.62 24.75 10.58
C THR A 454 -9.09 25.13 10.43
N GLN A 455 -9.79 24.50 9.47
CA GLN A 455 -11.18 24.78 9.16
C GLN A 455 -12.13 23.83 9.91
N THR A 456 -13.36 24.26 10.15
CA THR A 456 -14.44 23.35 10.57
C THR A 456 -15.18 22.88 9.32
N LEU A 457 -15.19 21.58 9.07
CA LEU A 457 -15.81 20.97 7.89
C LEU A 457 -16.91 19.98 8.31
N PRO A 458 -17.93 19.71 7.50
CA PRO A 458 -18.89 18.65 7.78
C PRO A 458 -18.25 17.28 7.49
N SER A 459 -18.50 16.29 8.36
CA SER A 459 -18.13 14.89 8.10
C SER A 459 -19.11 14.21 7.15
N ASN A 460 -18.58 13.33 6.29
CA ASN A 460 -19.36 12.24 5.71
C ASN A 460 -19.91 11.31 6.82
N ALA A 461 -20.95 10.54 6.52
CA ALA A 461 -21.45 9.51 7.43
C ALA A 461 -20.40 8.37 7.56
N LEU A 462 -20.03 8.02 8.79
CA LEU A 462 -19.11 6.91 9.12
C LEU A 462 -19.78 5.97 10.12
N PHE A 463 -19.11 4.88 10.51
CA PHE A 463 -19.63 3.95 11.52
C PHE A 463 -19.99 4.66 12.85
N ALA A 464 -19.04 5.43 13.39
CA ALA A 464 -19.14 6.07 14.71
C ALA A 464 -19.27 7.60 14.66
N THR A 465 -19.50 8.17 13.47
CA THR A 465 -19.67 9.61 13.24
C THR A 465 -20.85 9.84 12.31
N ALA A 466 -21.84 10.61 12.76
CA ALA A 466 -23.03 10.89 11.97
C ALA A 466 -22.70 11.83 10.81
N ALA A 467 -23.49 11.74 9.73
CA ALA A 467 -23.41 12.68 8.62
C ALA A 467 -23.51 14.13 9.09
N ASN A 468 -22.79 15.05 8.43
CA ASN A 468 -22.78 16.49 8.70
C ASN A 468 -22.32 16.89 10.11
N THR A 469 -21.67 15.98 10.85
CA THR A 469 -21.02 16.34 12.13
C THR A 469 -19.92 17.37 11.85
N PRO A 470 -19.90 18.53 12.51
CA PRO A 470 -18.79 19.47 12.40
C PRO A 470 -17.51 18.85 12.95
N ILE A 471 -16.49 18.68 12.11
CA ILE A 471 -15.18 18.13 12.51
C ILE A 471 -14.11 19.22 12.51
N THR A 472 -13.23 19.13 13.50
CA THR A 472 -12.06 20.00 13.72
C THR A 472 -10.84 19.14 14.03
N ALA A 473 -9.67 19.76 14.18
CA ALA A 473 -8.46 19.09 14.66
C ALA A 473 -8.62 18.44 16.06
N ASP A 474 -9.61 18.85 16.85
CA ASP A 474 -9.87 18.34 18.20
C ASP A 474 -11.02 17.31 18.23
N SER A 475 -11.62 16.99 17.09
CA SER A 475 -12.64 15.95 16.99
C SER A 475 -12.05 14.56 17.24
N PRO A 476 -12.78 13.65 17.93
CA PRO A 476 -12.33 12.29 18.20
C PRO A 476 -12.08 11.46 16.94
N LEU A 477 -10.90 10.85 16.86
CA LEU A 477 -10.52 9.86 15.85
C LEU A 477 -10.94 8.47 16.33
N LYS A 478 -12.25 8.21 16.28
CA LYS A 478 -12.82 6.93 16.73
C LYS A 478 -12.38 5.78 15.81
N PRO A 479 -12.05 4.59 16.36
CA PRO A 479 -12.24 4.16 17.74
C PRO A 479 -10.97 4.24 18.62
N PHE A 480 -10.02 5.13 18.30
CA PHE A 480 -8.68 5.09 18.88
C PHE A 480 -8.58 5.89 20.18
N TYR A 481 -8.65 5.19 21.31
CA TYR A 481 -8.36 5.78 22.61
C TYR A 481 -6.86 6.02 22.79
N ARG A 482 -6.47 7.20 23.28
CA ARG A 482 -5.07 7.55 23.56
C ARG A 482 -4.60 7.06 24.94
N ASP A 483 -5.54 6.79 25.83
CA ASP A 483 -5.28 6.36 27.21
C ASP A 483 -6.41 5.46 27.74
N THR A 484 -6.16 4.83 28.89
CA THR A 484 -7.12 3.95 29.57
C THR A 484 -8.21 4.70 30.32
N SER A 485 -8.18 6.05 30.33
CA SER A 485 -9.21 6.89 30.95
C SER A 485 -10.36 7.20 29.99
N GLY A 486 -10.31 6.71 28.74
CA GLY A 486 -11.38 6.88 27.76
C GLY A 486 -11.25 8.12 26.89
N ASN A 487 -10.08 8.78 26.87
CA ASN A 487 -9.86 9.89 25.93
C ASN A 487 -9.50 9.36 24.54
N PHE A 488 -10.08 9.93 23.49
CA PHE A 488 -9.72 9.61 22.12
C PHE A 488 -8.47 10.37 21.67
N HIS A 489 -7.75 9.79 20.71
CA HIS A 489 -6.90 10.59 19.84
C HIS A 489 -7.75 11.59 19.07
N THR A 490 -7.18 12.76 18.82
CA THR A 490 -7.68 13.81 17.92
C THR A 490 -6.64 14.09 16.84
N GLY A 491 -7.02 14.83 15.79
CA GLY A 491 -6.08 15.31 14.78
C GLY A 491 -4.87 16.02 15.37
N ARG A 492 -5.07 16.81 16.44
CA ARG A 492 -3.99 17.48 17.16
C ARG A 492 -3.04 16.51 17.86
N THR A 493 -3.58 15.52 18.58
CA THR A 493 -2.72 14.53 19.29
C THR A 493 -2.00 13.59 18.33
N ALA A 494 -2.60 13.28 17.18
CA ALA A 494 -2.03 12.40 16.16
C ALA A 494 -1.05 13.14 15.24
N SER A 495 -1.07 14.48 15.18
CA SER A 495 -0.18 15.27 14.32
C SER A 495 1.31 15.04 14.58
N ASP A 496 1.68 14.63 15.78
CA ASP A 496 3.07 14.40 16.16
C ASP A 496 3.39 12.90 16.17
N ILE A 497 4.27 12.46 15.28
CA ILE A 497 4.67 11.05 15.17
C ILE A 497 5.40 10.55 16.43
N LYS A 498 6.00 11.45 17.22
CA LYS A 498 6.65 11.08 18.50
C LYS A 498 5.64 10.52 19.50
N THR A 499 4.36 10.91 19.40
CA THR A 499 3.25 10.39 20.20
C THR A 499 3.19 8.87 20.11
N PHE A 500 3.57 8.28 18.98
CA PHE A 500 3.51 6.85 18.73
C PHE A 500 4.88 6.16 18.77
N GLY A 501 5.97 6.89 19.04
CA GLY A 501 7.28 6.30 19.33
C GLY A 501 8.07 5.85 18.10
N TYR A 502 7.80 6.40 16.92
CA TYR A 502 8.57 6.13 15.69
C TYR A 502 9.06 7.43 15.03
N SER A 503 9.93 7.28 14.03
CA SER A 503 10.23 8.32 13.03
C SER A 503 10.48 7.71 11.65
N TYR A 504 10.91 8.52 10.69
CA TYR A 504 11.30 8.13 9.34
C TYR A 504 12.74 8.56 9.03
N PRO A 505 13.45 7.92 8.08
CA PRO A 505 14.81 8.29 7.71
C PRO A 505 15.00 9.77 7.35
N GLU A 506 13.96 10.41 6.81
CA GLU A 506 13.96 11.81 6.43
C GLU A 506 13.73 12.76 7.60
N ILE A 507 13.21 12.27 8.73
CA ILE A 507 12.73 13.06 9.86
C ILE A 507 13.58 12.78 11.11
N THR A 508 14.47 13.71 11.43
CA THR A 508 15.34 13.68 12.63
C THR A 508 15.02 14.86 13.54
N ASP A 509 13.81 14.85 14.10
CA ASP A 509 13.23 15.96 14.86
C ASP A 509 13.83 16.18 16.27
N TRP A 510 14.60 15.23 16.80
CA TRP A 510 15.15 15.27 18.17
C TRP A 510 16.40 16.13 18.34
N ASN A 511 17.09 16.52 17.26
CA ASN A 511 18.35 17.28 17.33
C ASN A 511 18.33 18.58 16.51
N GLN A 512 17.15 19.10 16.18
CA GLN A 512 16.99 20.19 15.21
C GLN A 512 15.85 21.14 15.57
N SER A 513 15.98 22.41 15.19
CA SER A 513 14.86 23.35 15.22
C SER A 513 13.84 23.01 14.12
N PRO A 514 12.56 23.43 14.24
CA PRO A 514 11.57 23.24 13.18
C PRO A 514 12.03 23.75 11.80
N ASP A 515 12.68 24.92 11.73
CA ASP A 515 13.22 25.46 10.48
C ASP A 515 14.36 24.62 9.88
N ALA A 516 15.22 24.06 10.73
CA ALA A 516 16.30 23.18 10.26
C ALA A 516 15.74 21.86 9.76
N LEU A 517 14.74 21.30 10.46
CA LEU A 517 14.04 20.10 10.05
C LEU A 517 13.29 20.31 8.73
N ALA A 518 12.53 21.41 8.61
CA ALA A 518 11.81 21.76 7.39
C ALA A 518 12.74 21.80 6.16
N ARG A 519 13.88 22.50 6.26
CA ARG A 519 14.89 22.56 5.19
C ARG A 519 15.47 21.18 4.85
N GLN A 520 15.83 20.37 5.86
CA GLN A 520 16.32 19.01 5.64
C GLN A 520 15.29 18.12 4.92
N VAL A 521 14.03 18.19 5.35
CA VAL A 521 12.95 17.40 4.77
C VAL A 521 12.66 17.87 3.34
N THR A 522 12.68 19.18 3.06
CA THR A 522 12.59 19.73 1.71
C THR A 522 13.70 19.18 0.80
N VAL A 523 14.95 19.13 1.27
CA VAL A 523 16.05 18.50 0.52
C VAL A 523 15.75 17.02 0.22
N SER A 524 15.19 16.30 1.19
CA SER A 524 14.84 14.88 1.02
C SER A 524 13.73 14.70 -0.01
N VAL A 525 12.66 15.49 0.08
CA VAL A 525 11.53 15.51 -0.89
C VAL A 525 12.03 15.82 -2.30
N ASN A 526 12.84 16.87 -2.46
CA ASN A 526 13.40 17.26 -3.76
C ASN A 526 14.27 16.15 -4.38
N ARG A 527 15.10 15.47 -3.57
CA ARG A 527 15.97 14.38 -4.04
C ARG A 527 15.20 13.11 -4.39
N LEU A 528 14.17 12.78 -3.62
CA LEU A 528 13.35 11.58 -3.83
C LEU A 528 12.38 11.76 -5.00
N TYR A 529 11.66 12.87 -5.02
CA TYR A 529 10.47 13.05 -5.86
C TYR A 529 10.59 14.16 -6.90
N GLY A 530 11.54 15.08 -6.78
CA GLY A 530 11.73 16.16 -7.75
C GLY A 530 12.17 15.67 -9.15
N PRO A 531 11.96 16.48 -10.20
CA PRO A 531 12.19 16.14 -11.62
C PRO A 531 13.66 15.85 -11.99
N GLY A 532 14.62 15.99 -11.06
CA GLY A 532 16.03 15.60 -11.22
C GLY A 532 16.45 14.30 -10.51
N GLY A 533 15.65 13.81 -9.56
CA GLY A 533 15.91 12.62 -8.74
C GLY A 533 17.32 12.54 -8.10
N THR A 534 17.68 11.35 -7.63
CA THR A 534 19.03 11.05 -7.10
C THR A 534 20.14 11.12 -8.18
N ASN A 535 19.76 11.08 -9.47
CA ASN A 535 20.67 11.10 -10.62
C ASN A 535 21.08 12.51 -11.10
N ALA A 536 20.54 13.59 -10.50
CA ALA A 536 20.93 14.96 -10.82
C ALA A 536 22.45 15.22 -10.66
N LYS A 537 23.12 14.50 -9.74
CA LYS A 537 24.57 14.61 -9.51
C LYS A 537 25.42 14.22 -10.73
N LEU A 538 24.91 13.40 -11.66
CA LEU A 538 25.64 12.98 -12.86
C LEU A 538 25.45 13.97 -14.03
N LYS A 539 24.27 14.59 -14.17
CA LYS A 539 24.01 15.58 -15.24
C LYS A 539 24.52 16.99 -14.90
N ALA A 540 24.52 17.39 -13.63
CA ALA A 540 25.00 18.71 -13.19
C ALA A 540 26.50 18.93 -13.41
N ARG A 541 27.29 17.85 -13.60
CA ARG A 541 28.72 17.95 -13.92
C ARG A 541 29.02 18.29 -15.38
N HIS A 542 28.07 18.10 -16.30
CA HIS A 542 28.29 18.35 -17.74
C HIS A 542 27.75 19.70 -18.23
N ASN A 543 26.71 20.26 -17.59
CA ASN A 543 26.06 21.50 -18.02
C ASN A 543 26.29 22.69 -17.07
N ARG A 544 27.55 23.02 -16.77
CA ARG A 544 27.93 24.25 -16.04
C ARG A 544 27.82 25.54 -16.86
N ARG A 545 27.03 25.57 -17.95
CA ARG A 545 26.98 26.73 -18.85
C ARG A 545 25.63 27.44 -18.96
N HIS A 546 24.54 26.94 -18.40
CA HIS A 546 23.25 27.65 -18.38
C HIS A 546 22.60 27.50 -16.99
N SER A 547 23.11 28.22 -15.98
CA SER A 547 22.47 28.31 -14.66
C SER A 547 21.73 29.65 -14.53
N GLY A 548 20.78 29.89 -15.42
CA GLY A 548 19.67 30.79 -15.16
C GLY A 548 18.56 29.99 -14.45
N TYR A 549 17.75 30.66 -13.62
CA TYR A 549 16.53 30.08 -13.07
C TYR A 549 15.64 29.62 -14.23
N ALA A 550 15.65 28.33 -14.56
CA ALA A 550 14.81 27.82 -15.63
C ALA A 550 13.37 27.81 -15.12
N ALA A 551 12.54 28.66 -15.70
CA ALA A 551 11.11 28.66 -15.51
C ALA A 551 10.46 27.87 -16.65
N HIS A 552 9.48 27.03 -16.33
CA HIS A 552 8.73 26.24 -17.29
C HIS A 552 7.23 26.34 -17.02
N LYS A 553 6.44 26.01 -18.04
CA LYS A 553 4.98 25.93 -17.99
C LYS A 553 4.56 24.59 -17.40
N GLU A 554 3.59 24.61 -16.52
CA GLU A 554 2.87 23.41 -16.08
C GLU A 554 1.38 23.55 -16.33
N TYR A 555 0.80 22.48 -16.89
CA TYR A 555 -0.61 22.35 -17.20
C TYR A 555 -1.19 21.27 -16.30
N THR A 556 -2.19 21.65 -15.50
CA THR A 556 -2.91 20.71 -14.65
C THR A 556 -4.39 20.75 -14.97
N ALA A 557 -4.97 19.59 -15.28
CA ALA A 557 -6.42 19.44 -15.32
C ALA A 557 -6.94 19.25 -13.89
N LEU A 558 -7.85 20.12 -13.44
CA LEU A 558 -8.61 19.98 -12.21
C LEU A 558 -9.96 19.37 -12.56
N VAL A 559 -10.36 18.35 -11.81
CA VAL A 559 -11.53 17.53 -12.10
C VAL A 559 -12.46 17.48 -10.88
N ASP A 560 -13.73 17.79 -11.12
CA ASP A 560 -14.82 17.67 -10.16
C ASP A 560 -15.79 16.57 -10.62
N LEU A 561 -16.22 15.71 -9.70
CA LEU A 561 -17.08 14.56 -10.00
C LEU A 561 -17.93 14.15 -8.79
N GLU A 562 -19.25 14.03 -8.96
CA GLU A 562 -20.15 13.37 -8.01
C GLU A 562 -20.01 11.85 -8.13
N ARG A 563 -19.59 11.22 -7.04
CA ARG A 563 -19.26 9.79 -7.00
C ARG A 563 -20.47 8.90 -7.24
N SER A 564 -21.65 9.32 -6.78
CA SER A 564 -22.89 8.53 -6.88
C SER A 564 -23.44 8.39 -8.31
N GLU A 565 -22.89 9.16 -9.27
CA GLU A 565 -23.24 9.06 -10.69
C GLU A 565 -22.54 7.89 -11.40
N LEU A 566 -21.50 7.32 -10.78
CA LEU A 566 -20.65 6.30 -11.41
C LEU A 566 -20.75 4.92 -10.74
N PRO A 567 -20.47 3.85 -11.51
CA PRO A 567 -20.38 2.49 -10.96
C PRO A 567 -19.03 2.30 -10.25
N LEU A 568 -19.01 2.58 -8.95
CA LEU A 568 -17.81 2.51 -8.13
C LEU A 568 -17.39 1.06 -7.80
N PRO A 569 -16.08 0.76 -7.71
CA PRO A 569 -14.97 1.62 -8.07
C PRO A 569 -14.78 1.72 -9.59
N CYS A 570 -14.32 2.87 -10.05
CA CYS A 570 -14.04 3.14 -11.46
C CYS A 570 -12.84 4.08 -11.62
N SER A 571 -12.44 4.30 -12.86
CA SER A 571 -11.43 5.26 -13.24
C SER A 571 -11.92 6.24 -14.28
N VAL A 572 -11.40 7.47 -14.23
CA VAL A 572 -11.60 8.51 -15.24
C VAL A 572 -10.23 8.82 -15.85
N SER A 573 -10.01 8.35 -17.07
CA SER A 573 -8.76 8.55 -17.81
C SER A 573 -8.85 9.80 -18.68
N LEU A 574 -7.81 10.64 -18.65
CA LEU A 574 -7.73 11.87 -19.42
C LEU A 574 -6.72 11.73 -20.56
N TYR A 575 -7.07 12.28 -21.72
CA TYR A 575 -6.23 12.25 -22.93
C TYR A 575 -6.13 13.65 -23.54
N VAL A 576 -4.95 14.00 -24.04
CA VAL A 576 -4.70 15.21 -24.83
C VAL A 576 -4.42 14.78 -26.27
N ASN A 577 -5.25 15.16 -27.25
CA ASN A 577 -5.15 14.70 -28.64
C ASN A 577 -4.92 13.19 -28.80
N GLY A 578 -5.60 12.39 -27.96
CA GLY A 578 -5.47 10.93 -27.94
C GLY A 578 -4.27 10.37 -27.18
N GLU A 579 -3.32 11.20 -26.76
CA GLU A 579 -2.22 10.77 -25.88
C GLU A 579 -2.70 10.71 -24.43
N PHE A 580 -2.47 9.57 -23.77
CA PHE A 580 -2.85 9.38 -22.36
C PHE A 580 -2.06 10.31 -21.45
N ALA A 581 -2.78 11.16 -20.70
CA ALA A 581 -2.21 12.10 -19.75
C ALA A 581 -2.13 11.52 -18.33
N GLY A 582 -3.18 10.83 -17.89
CA GLY A 582 -3.24 10.23 -16.57
C GLY A 582 -4.64 9.76 -16.21
N LYS A 583 -4.78 9.16 -15.04
CA LYS A 583 -6.02 8.53 -14.59
C LYS A 583 -6.37 8.96 -13.17
N ILE A 584 -7.65 9.21 -12.95
CA ILE A 584 -8.23 9.46 -11.64
C ILE A 584 -8.89 8.17 -11.16
N SER A 585 -8.53 7.71 -9.97
CA SER A 585 -9.12 6.53 -9.35
C SER A 585 -10.24 6.91 -8.38
N VAL A 586 -11.46 6.43 -8.65
CA VAL A 586 -12.63 6.67 -7.82
C VAL A 586 -12.95 5.41 -7.02
N MET A 587 -12.64 5.45 -5.72
CA MET A 587 -12.77 4.31 -4.81
C MET A 587 -14.23 3.91 -4.54
N SER A 588 -14.44 2.67 -4.07
CA SER A 588 -15.78 2.13 -3.71
C SER A 588 -16.51 2.94 -2.65
N MET A 589 -15.78 3.61 -1.75
CA MET A 589 -16.32 4.44 -0.68
C MET A 589 -15.54 5.77 -0.56
N PRO A 590 -16.19 6.88 -0.14
CA PRO A 590 -17.63 7.00 0.09
C PRO A 590 -18.45 6.83 -1.20
N ALA A 591 -19.69 6.39 -1.07
CA ALA A 591 -20.57 6.11 -2.23
C ALA A 591 -21.10 7.37 -2.93
N SER A 592 -21.05 8.52 -2.26
CA SER A 592 -21.56 9.80 -2.74
C SER A 592 -20.70 10.96 -2.24
N GLY A 593 -20.92 12.14 -2.82
CA GLY A 593 -20.22 13.37 -2.53
C GLY A 593 -19.31 13.77 -3.69
N ILE A 594 -19.11 15.08 -3.83
CA ILE A 594 -18.19 15.63 -4.83
C ILE A 594 -16.76 15.24 -4.45
N MET A 595 -16.06 14.64 -5.41
CA MET A 595 -14.64 14.37 -5.37
C MET A 595 -13.90 15.38 -6.24
N HIS A 596 -12.78 15.85 -5.74
CA HIS A 596 -11.82 16.66 -6.47
C HIS A 596 -10.55 15.84 -6.73
N SER A 597 -9.98 16.00 -7.92
CA SER A 597 -8.68 15.43 -8.27
C SER A 597 -7.99 16.30 -9.32
N THR A 598 -6.73 16.00 -9.57
CA THR A 598 -5.89 16.67 -10.55
C THR A 598 -5.20 15.66 -11.45
N VAL A 599 -4.91 16.04 -12.69
CA VAL A 599 -4.09 15.27 -13.63
C VAL A 599 -3.08 16.20 -14.30
N PRO A 600 -1.76 15.99 -14.09
CA PRO A 600 -0.73 16.72 -14.82
C PRO A 600 -0.79 16.37 -16.32
N LEU A 601 -0.74 17.38 -17.20
CA LEU A 601 -0.84 17.21 -18.64
C LEU A 601 0.51 17.26 -19.37
N ASN A 602 1.54 17.81 -18.71
CA ASN A 602 2.86 18.06 -19.31
C ASN A 602 3.46 16.85 -20.03
N LYS A 603 3.43 15.67 -19.43
CA LYS A 603 4.01 14.46 -20.03
C LYS A 603 3.35 14.07 -21.35
N ALA A 604 2.03 14.23 -21.47
CA ALA A 604 1.32 14.02 -22.72
C ALA A 604 1.64 15.12 -23.74
N LEU A 605 1.66 16.38 -23.30
CA LEU A 605 1.99 17.53 -24.14
C LEU A 605 3.42 17.44 -24.71
N GLU A 606 4.41 17.04 -23.91
CA GLU A 606 5.79 16.83 -24.33
C GLU A 606 5.91 15.72 -25.39
N LYS A 607 5.19 14.60 -25.22
CA LYS A 607 5.12 13.54 -26.24
C LYS A 607 4.51 14.02 -27.56
N LEU A 608 3.58 14.97 -27.49
CA LEU A 608 3.00 15.64 -28.64
C LEU A 608 3.91 16.75 -29.21
N GLY A 609 5.14 16.90 -28.70
CA GLY A 609 6.13 17.85 -29.19
C GLY A 609 5.92 19.29 -28.71
N LYS A 610 5.09 19.51 -27.69
CA LYS A 610 4.87 20.84 -27.11
C LYS A 610 6.04 21.24 -26.20
N SER A 611 6.55 22.46 -26.34
CA SER A 611 7.58 22.99 -25.44
C SER A 611 6.95 23.53 -24.17
N MET A 612 7.53 23.16 -23.03
CA MET A 612 7.17 23.71 -21.72
C MET A 612 8.07 24.91 -21.35
N ASP A 613 8.98 25.34 -22.20
CA ASP A 613 9.94 26.40 -21.87
C ASP A 613 9.26 27.77 -21.82
N ILE A 614 9.67 28.61 -20.86
CA ILE A 614 9.31 30.03 -20.85
C ILE A 614 10.51 30.82 -21.37
N PRO A 615 10.35 31.64 -22.43
CA PRO A 615 11.44 32.45 -22.97
C PRO A 615 12.08 33.35 -21.89
N GLU A 616 13.41 33.43 -21.87
CA GLU A 616 14.20 34.13 -20.84
C GLU A 616 13.82 35.62 -20.68
N SER A 617 13.29 36.25 -21.75
CA SER A 617 12.75 37.61 -21.74
C SER A 617 11.51 37.81 -20.84
N GLN A 618 10.81 36.74 -20.47
CA GLN A 618 9.64 36.76 -19.58
C GLN A 618 9.95 36.28 -18.15
N VAL A 619 11.16 35.75 -17.90
CA VAL A 619 11.57 35.23 -16.58
C VAL A 619 12.09 36.33 -15.64
N ASN A 620 12.66 37.42 -16.20
CA ASN A 620 13.40 38.43 -15.44
C ASN A 620 12.57 39.53 -14.74
N ASN A 621 11.24 39.43 -14.70
CA ASN A 621 10.39 40.38 -13.95
C ASN A 621 10.13 39.95 -12.48
N GLY A 622 10.83 38.92 -11.98
CA GLY A 622 10.58 38.29 -10.68
C GLY A 622 11.61 38.57 -9.57
N SER A 623 12.32 39.70 -9.55
CA SER A 623 12.95 40.14 -8.29
C SER A 623 11.86 40.60 -7.32
N PRO A 624 12.02 40.45 -5.99
CA PRO A 624 11.06 40.97 -5.02
C PRO A 624 11.04 42.50 -5.15
N ALA A 625 10.05 43.03 -5.87
CA ALA A 625 9.86 44.45 -6.07
C ALA A 625 9.53 45.08 -4.72
N THR A 626 10.52 45.75 -4.13
CA THR A 626 10.23 46.87 -3.25
C THR A 626 9.55 47.93 -4.11
N ASN A 627 8.28 48.19 -3.78
CA ASN A 627 7.43 49.26 -4.32
C ASN A 627 6.95 49.11 -5.78
N GLY A 628 5.73 48.56 -5.91
CA GLY A 628 4.65 49.18 -6.68
C GLY A 628 4.88 49.53 -8.15
N THR A 629 4.98 48.53 -9.03
CA THR A 629 4.42 48.54 -10.40
C THR A 629 4.30 47.08 -10.87
N GLY A 630 3.17 46.72 -11.47
CA GLY A 630 2.75 45.32 -11.69
C GLY A 630 3.74 44.46 -12.48
N ALA A 631 4.05 43.28 -11.94
CA ALA A 631 4.73 42.23 -12.69
C ALA A 631 3.85 41.81 -13.87
N GLN A 632 4.35 41.98 -15.09
CA GLN A 632 3.64 41.60 -16.30
C GLN A 632 3.63 40.06 -16.38
N GLN A 633 2.45 39.47 -16.23
CA GLN A 633 2.23 38.02 -16.30
C GLN A 633 2.71 37.49 -17.66
N PRO A 634 3.28 36.27 -17.76
CA PRO A 634 3.73 35.70 -19.02
C PRO A 634 2.62 35.75 -20.07
N ALA A 635 2.97 36.11 -21.30
CA ALA A 635 1.98 36.19 -22.37
C ALA A 635 1.46 34.78 -22.70
N VAL A 636 0.14 34.59 -22.62
CA VAL A 636 -0.54 33.35 -23.02
C VAL A 636 -0.50 33.28 -24.55
N SER A 637 0.11 32.24 -25.11
CA SER A 637 0.13 32.04 -26.57
C SER A 637 -1.19 31.44 -27.06
N SER A 638 -1.47 31.55 -28.36
CA SER A 638 -2.66 30.92 -28.96
C SER A 638 -2.68 29.40 -28.78
N GLU A 639 -1.51 28.76 -28.72
CA GLU A 639 -1.39 27.33 -28.43
C GLU A 639 -1.74 27.01 -26.98
N ASP A 640 -1.29 27.84 -26.04
CA ASP A 640 -1.68 27.73 -24.63
C ASP A 640 -3.21 27.88 -24.50
N GLU A 641 -3.82 28.84 -25.22
CA GLU A 641 -5.27 29.05 -25.23
C GLU A 641 -6.04 27.81 -25.72
N GLU A 642 -5.57 27.09 -26.73
CA GLU A 642 -6.24 25.86 -27.19
C GLU A 642 -6.26 24.76 -26.14
N ILE A 643 -5.15 24.61 -25.41
CA ILE A 643 -5.02 23.63 -24.32
C ILE A 643 -5.94 24.03 -23.16
N ILE A 644 -5.90 25.31 -22.77
CA ILE A 644 -6.67 25.86 -21.65
C ILE A 644 -8.19 25.82 -21.93
N LEU A 645 -8.60 26.06 -23.18
CA LEU A 645 -9.98 25.93 -23.64
C LEU A 645 -10.41 24.47 -23.87
N GLN A 646 -9.55 23.50 -23.54
CA GLN A 646 -9.87 22.07 -23.54
C GLN A 646 -10.27 21.51 -24.91
N LYS A 647 -9.91 22.19 -26.00
CA LYS A 647 -10.26 21.77 -27.36
C LYS A 647 -9.68 20.39 -27.74
N GLN A 648 -8.64 20.00 -27.01
CA GLN A 648 -7.83 18.81 -27.25
C GLN A 648 -8.04 17.73 -26.17
N LEU A 649 -8.88 17.99 -25.16
CA LEU A 649 -9.09 17.08 -24.03
C LEU A 649 -10.27 16.14 -24.28
N SER A 650 -10.05 14.86 -23.98
CA SER A 650 -11.10 13.83 -23.98
C SER A 650 -10.96 12.90 -22.78
N VAL A 651 -12.06 12.23 -22.42
CA VAL A 651 -12.15 11.40 -21.22
C VAL A 651 -12.72 10.01 -21.54
N GLU A 652 -12.19 8.98 -20.89
CA GLU A 652 -12.78 7.64 -20.82
C GLU A 652 -13.17 7.33 -19.35
N ILE A 653 -14.41 6.91 -19.13
CA ILE A 653 -14.88 6.42 -17.83
C ILE A 653 -14.93 4.89 -17.89
N LYS A 654 -14.22 4.22 -16.99
CA LYS A 654 -14.08 2.76 -17.01
C LYS A 654 -14.26 2.17 -15.62
N SER A 655 -15.20 1.24 -15.45
CA SER A 655 -15.33 0.48 -14.22
C SER A 655 -14.18 -0.52 -14.06
N ILE A 656 -14.02 -1.02 -12.85
CA ILE A 656 -12.94 -1.96 -12.53
C ILE A 656 -13.04 -3.31 -13.25
N ASP A 657 -14.23 -3.70 -13.72
CA ASP A 657 -14.43 -4.90 -14.55
C ASP A 657 -14.10 -4.67 -16.04
N GLY A 658 -13.73 -3.44 -16.40
CA GLY A 658 -13.34 -3.04 -17.74
C GLY A 658 -14.46 -2.46 -18.60
N THR A 659 -15.70 -2.38 -18.09
CA THR A 659 -16.83 -1.76 -18.80
C THR A 659 -16.60 -0.26 -18.96
N ILE A 660 -16.77 0.25 -20.18
CA ILE A 660 -16.66 1.68 -20.50
C ILE A 660 -18.05 2.32 -20.42
N PHE A 661 -18.13 3.47 -19.77
CA PHE A 661 -19.34 4.26 -19.61
C PHE A 661 -19.21 5.58 -20.38
N PRO A 662 -20.30 6.05 -21.03
CA PRO A 662 -20.25 7.33 -21.71
C PRO A 662 -20.12 8.46 -20.69
N VAL A 663 -19.42 9.53 -21.02
CA VAL A 663 -19.31 10.78 -20.23
C VAL A 663 -20.68 11.36 -19.87
N SER A 664 -21.72 11.05 -20.65
CA SER A 664 -23.11 11.41 -20.32
C SER A 664 -23.64 10.75 -19.03
N SER A 665 -23.06 9.64 -18.57
CA SER A 665 -23.42 8.99 -17.30
C SER A 665 -22.96 9.77 -16.06
N ALA A 666 -22.00 10.70 -16.20
CA ALA A 666 -21.54 11.58 -15.14
C ALA A 666 -21.85 13.04 -15.48
N PRO A 667 -23.11 13.50 -15.32
CA PRO A 667 -23.48 14.88 -15.61
C PRO A 667 -22.74 15.92 -14.76
N SER A 668 -22.26 15.56 -13.56
CA SER A 668 -21.43 16.42 -12.71
C SER A 668 -19.98 16.54 -13.16
N LEU A 669 -19.48 15.61 -14.00
CA LEU A 669 -18.07 15.57 -14.39
C LEU A 669 -17.69 16.85 -15.14
N LYS A 670 -16.80 17.62 -14.52
CA LYS A 670 -16.30 18.88 -15.07
C LYS A 670 -14.79 18.95 -14.95
N ILE A 671 -14.18 19.54 -15.96
CA ILE A 671 -12.74 19.74 -16.04
C ILE A 671 -12.47 21.23 -16.26
N LYS A 672 -11.42 21.74 -15.62
CA LYS A 672 -10.77 23.00 -16.01
C LYS A 672 -9.27 22.78 -16.10
N VAL A 673 -8.61 23.47 -17.02
CA VAL A 673 -7.16 23.42 -17.14
C VAL A 673 -6.56 24.69 -16.56
N GLU A 674 -5.62 24.52 -15.65
CA GLU A 674 -4.81 25.60 -15.11
C GLU A 674 -3.42 25.57 -15.75
N LEU A 675 -3.00 26.72 -16.26
CA LEU A 675 -1.63 26.97 -16.70
C LEU A 675 -0.89 27.73 -15.60
N GLN A 676 0.24 27.17 -15.17
CA GLN A 676 1.10 27.70 -14.14
C GLN A 676 2.51 27.93 -14.69
N GLN A 677 3.20 28.92 -14.16
CA GLN A 677 4.64 29.05 -14.27
C GLN A 677 5.28 28.41 -13.05
N VAL A 678 6.24 27.52 -13.29
CA VAL A 678 7.04 26.89 -12.24
C VAL A 678 8.47 27.35 -12.36
N VAL A 679 8.98 27.94 -11.29
CA VAL A 679 10.38 28.39 -11.20
C VAL A 679 11.14 27.38 -10.35
N THR A 680 12.19 26.80 -10.95
CA THR A 680 13.10 25.89 -10.26
C THR A 680 13.68 26.55 -9.00
N PRO A 681 13.70 25.88 -7.84
CA PRO A 681 14.21 26.48 -6.62
C PRO A 681 15.70 26.85 -6.75
N GLY A 682 16.08 27.98 -6.17
CA GLY A 682 17.48 28.45 -6.17
C GLY A 682 18.42 27.62 -5.30
N SER A 683 17.89 26.71 -4.48
CA SER A 683 18.63 25.83 -3.58
C SER A 683 17.89 24.50 -3.37
N GLU A 684 18.62 23.44 -3.00
CA GLU A 684 18.00 22.12 -2.76
C GLU A 684 17.05 22.10 -1.55
N ASP A 685 17.14 23.07 -0.64
CA ASP A 685 16.33 23.19 0.58
C ASP A 685 15.08 24.08 0.43
N SER A 686 14.78 24.49 -0.81
CA SER A 686 13.55 25.20 -1.16
C SER A 686 12.70 24.37 -2.12
N LEU A 687 11.38 24.47 -2.00
CA LEU A 687 10.45 23.95 -3.02
C LEU A 687 10.36 24.93 -4.20
N PRO A 688 9.99 24.47 -5.40
CA PRO A 688 9.74 25.35 -6.54
C PRO A 688 8.67 26.40 -6.23
N THR A 689 8.80 27.57 -6.84
CA THR A 689 7.76 28.60 -6.79
C THR A 689 6.79 28.39 -7.94
N ILE A 690 5.51 28.24 -7.62
CA ILE A 690 4.44 28.01 -8.60
C ILE A 690 3.55 29.25 -8.63
N THR A 691 3.41 29.86 -9.81
CA THR A 691 2.59 31.05 -10.03
C THR A 691 1.51 30.73 -11.06
N PRO A 692 0.22 30.75 -10.70
CA PRO A 692 -0.86 30.61 -11.68
C PRO A 692 -0.78 31.73 -12.73
N ILE A 693 -0.84 31.36 -14.01
CA ILE A 693 -0.91 32.31 -15.13
C ILE A 693 -2.38 32.53 -15.48
N THR A 694 -3.09 31.45 -15.83
CA THR A 694 -4.49 31.55 -16.23
C THR A 694 -5.20 30.22 -16.03
N THR A 695 -6.52 30.28 -15.96
CA THR A 695 -7.37 29.11 -15.81
C THR A 695 -8.47 29.15 -16.85
N GLY A 696 -8.68 28.02 -17.50
CA GLY A 696 -9.77 27.86 -18.47
C GLY A 696 -11.13 27.79 -17.79
N PRO A 697 -12.22 27.87 -18.59
CA PRO A 697 -13.55 27.67 -18.06
C PRO A 697 -13.70 26.25 -17.52
N LEU A 698 -14.52 26.09 -16.48
CA LEU A 698 -14.97 24.79 -16.03
C LEU A 698 -15.99 24.24 -17.05
N ALA A 699 -15.64 23.17 -17.74
CA ALA A 699 -16.40 22.64 -18.87
C ALA A 699 -16.65 21.13 -18.73
N LYS A 700 -17.70 20.64 -19.40
CA LYS A 700 -17.95 19.21 -19.52
C LYS A 700 -16.97 18.64 -20.56
N PRO A 701 -16.24 17.56 -20.26
CA PRO A 701 -15.29 16.99 -21.21
C PRO A 701 -16.01 16.28 -22.36
N VAL A 702 -15.27 16.06 -23.44
CA VAL A 702 -15.72 15.28 -24.60
C VAL A 702 -15.36 13.81 -24.41
N GLU A 703 -16.15 12.90 -24.99
CA GLU A 703 -15.87 11.47 -24.98
C GLU A 703 -14.55 11.15 -25.71
N HIS A 704 -13.74 10.25 -25.14
CA HIS A 704 -12.60 9.70 -25.84
C HIS A 704 -13.07 8.64 -26.86
N SER A 705 -12.83 8.91 -28.15
CA SER A 705 -13.10 7.95 -29.23
C SER A 705 -11.82 7.18 -29.56
N THR A 706 -11.84 5.86 -29.36
CA THR A 706 -10.80 4.94 -29.86
C THR A 706 -10.95 4.64 -31.36
N SER A 707 -12.02 5.13 -31.99
CA SER A 707 -12.20 5.15 -33.44
C SER A 707 -11.44 6.32 -34.05
N TYR A 708 -10.15 6.10 -34.36
CA TYR A 708 -9.35 6.89 -35.29
C TYR A 708 -8.55 5.96 -36.19
#